data_AF-A0A2K8NTW5-F1
#
_entry.id   AF-A0A2K8NTW5-F1
#
_cell.length_a   1.000
_cell.length_b   1.000
_cell.length_c   1.000
_cell.angle_alpha   90.00
_cell.angle_beta   90.00
_cell.angle_gamma   90.00
#
_symmetry.space_group_name_H-M   'P 1'
#
loop_
_entity.id
_entity.type
_entity.pdbx_description
1 polymer ?
#
loop_
_entity_poly.entity_id
_entity_poly.type
_entity_poly.pdbx_seq_one_letter_code
_entity_poly.pdbx_strand_id
1 'polypeptide(L)'
;MNLEIWKIGTNVASIINEWQEEVFPFLKNFSFVIINDSKDKYLFKYNDPNAGAKQYIATWSWSKLRQNIISLIALGVLEVVDFNKNNYISDYRMILDGNVEFRTNLYFAEIPNDELVKNYLLSKEMTDQFDDYLESAKNSELNTNTDYDSNEEEAKISFFKSFRDIVFYNSFFICLLKEIHNLSMKKFAKLIDIEKETDANKFYKYFNNIINYNNLSIEEKEKIEELAIKFSFGSREKFNRLTNSSTKMNRKTKSDDDEHKYQSVLELEDKIVNESKQKNKPMKSEIKTFGELMHNIKNNGLTFKIPIYQRDYKWNKKMIEKLFDDILKATNCEKGNEIHYMGTLLVNRPNKQEIDHNILKIVDGQQRLTSLIIILKSLYDEALDRDIVPDPFLKDLLSNKNHENLIEKRFLRVTNNPDEEAFKELLAGKDVKNPHSLIWENFWYIKDKKINSEILSDQELFDLTEFLLTKVIFTITVDSSNNEFEIFENMNTKKVELETIELIKNIIMMNIEDEILEAGHEANINSIFNSKILENFKNNKKLDSAQINNFIAAFVNYYQYYLEENDEIYKNIQNVSNNKDELYTVFKEIILKEIGKFKNKKNEKMTNEQYIELINFLNKHIILFRSVTDKKIYQNQDNSTYVLSDILINLEKRSIYTPLLMFLVQKHINNDGELINHNELRKKIFVIENYENRFQVILYRGQSLTQTMKKIFEKLIGNSNVTAEFLKKQFNSSEIMGKLTTPSNEEFITNLKLKIYDKTFKNLLRRINFWISNDFSLDIDSNYEWFKISEGTREHIVPQTLTEEWKKMLMKGLNTNDESVVIQKHNELLETIGNELLINGSPNSKAQNKIFQEKNKSYKTDPNIKDYYQYKGFKNNNLELMDLSKKDEFNFKDIKERTEQIVKILLEIYSI
;
A
#
# COMPACT_ATOMS: atom_id res chain seq x y z
N MET A 1 28.57 -24.73 -29.86
CA MET A 1 28.05 -23.90 -28.75
C MET A 1 27.63 -22.57 -29.35
N ASN A 2 26.33 -22.32 -29.39
CA ASN A 2 25.76 -21.07 -29.89
C ASN A 2 26.16 -19.93 -28.94
N LEU A 3 26.71 -18.87 -29.51
CA LEU A 3 27.07 -17.62 -28.85
C LEU A 3 25.76 -16.87 -28.58
N GLU A 4 25.30 -16.85 -27.32
CA GLU A 4 24.34 -15.83 -26.89
C GLU A 4 25.08 -14.53 -26.65
N ILE A 5 24.60 -13.52 -27.34
CA ILE A 5 25.09 -12.17 -27.26
C ILE A 5 24.63 -11.56 -25.92
N TRP A 6 25.49 -10.69 -25.41
CA TRP A 6 25.63 -10.27 -24.03
C TRP A 6 24.31 -9.76 -23.43
N LYS A 7 23.95 -10.26 -22.24
CA LYS A 7 22.88 -9.70 -21.39
C LYS A 7 23.48 -9.14 -20.11
N ILE A 8 22.87 -8.07 -19.62
CA ILE A 8 23.20 -7.43 -18.36
C ILE A 8 23.12 -8.46 -17.22
N GLY A 9 24.24 -8.70 -16.54
CA GLY A 9 24.33 -9.61 -15.38
C GLY A 9 25.31 -10.77 -15.51
N THR A 10 26.09 -10.88 -16.59
CA THR A 10 27.09 -11.96 -16.72
C THR A 10 28.18 -11.82 -15.64
N ASN A 11 28.32 -12.85 -14.81
CA ASN A 11 29.28 -12.89 -13.72
C ASN A 11 30.69 -13.14 -14.26
N VAL A 12 31.45 -12.06 -14.47
CA VAL A 12 32.84 -12.07 -14.94
C VAL A 12 33.74 -13.00 -14.11
N ALA A 13 33.47 -13.13 -12.81
CA ALA A 13 34.24 -14.03 -11.94
C ALA A 13 34.03 -15.52 -12.27
N SER A 14 32.87 -15.90 -12.80
CA SER A 14 32.59 -17.29 -13.22
C SER A 14 33.41 -17.68 -14.44
N ILE A 15 33.61 -16.75 -15.38
CA ILE A 15 34.37 -16.98 -16.62
C ILE A 15 35.87 -16.95 -16.34
N ILE A 16 36.33 -16.04 -15.46
CA ILE A 16 37.74 -16.00 -15.02
C ILE A 16 38.12 -17.30 -14.30
N ASN A 17 37.21 -17.87 -13.49
CA ASN A 17 37.43 -19.18 -12.86
C ASN A 17 37.52 -20.31 -13.90
N GLU A 18 36.63 -20.35 -14.91
CA GLU A 18 36.73 -21.31 -16.03
C GLU A 18 38.08 -21.19 -16.78
N TRP A 19 38.56 -19.96 -17.02
CA TRP A 19 39.81 -19.72 -17.75
C TRP A 19 41.07 -19.96 -16.88
N GLN A 20 40.97 -19.80 -15.57
CA GLN A 20 42.02 -20.21 -14.61
C GLN A 20 42.21 -21.72 -14.55
N GLU A 21 41.15 -22.50 -14.74
CA GLU A 21 41.29 -23.95 -14.74
C GLU A 21 41.75 -24.51 -16.10
N GLU A 22 41.36 -23.89 -17.23
CA GLU A 22 41.67 -24.44 -18.57
C GLU A 22 42.84 -23.75 -19.33
N VAL A 23 43.03 -22.43 -19.20
CA VAL A 23 43.89 -21.64 -20.11
C VAL A 23 45.15 -21.10 -19.43
N PHE A 24 45.03 -20.58 -18.20
CA PHE A 24 46.16 -19.99 -17.48
C PHE A 24 47.28 -20.97 -17.06
N PRO A 25 47.01 -22.25 -16.73
CA PRO A 25 48.06 -23.24 -16.49
C PRO A 25 48.93 -23.45 -17.73
N PHE A 26 48.34 -23.30 -18.92
CA PHE A 26 49.01 -23.42 -20.21
C PHE A 26 49.91 -22.23 -20.56
N LEU A 27 49.76 -21.08 -19.89
CA LEU A 27 50.48 -19.85 -20.20
C LEU A 27 51.64 -19.56 -19.25
N LYS A 28 51.71 -20.21 -18.09
CA LYS A 28 52.56 -19.79 -16.96
C LYS A 28 54.10 -19.81 -17.21
N ASN A 29 54.62 -20.41 -18.28
CA ASN A 29 56.07 -20.54 -18.54
C ASN A 29 56.48 -20.43 -20.03
N PHE A 30 55.71 -19.74 -20.87
CA PHE A 30 55.88 -19.85 -22.33
C PHE A 30 56.12 -18.49 -23.00
N SER A 31 57.14 -18.42 -23.86
CA SER A 31 57.15 -17.44 -24.95
C SER A 31 56.83 -18.13 -26.26
N PHE A 32 55.96 -17.51 -27.04
CA PHE A 32 55.43 -18.10 -28.26
C PHE A 32 55.26 -17.08 -29.37
N VAL A 33 55.29 -17.57 -30.60
CA VAL A 33 55.08 -16.80 -31.84
C VAL A 33 53.89 -17.37 -32.58
N ILE A 34 53.10 -16.47 -33.16
CA ILE A 34 51.94 -16.82 -33.98
C ILE A 34 52.38 -16.82 -35.44
N ILE A 35 52.32 -17.98 -36.09
CA ILE A 35 52.64 -18.11 -37.51
C ILE A 35 51.35 -18.37 -38.27
N ASN A 36 51.08 -17.56 -39.29
CA ASN A 36 49.95 -17.80 -40.19
C ASN A 36 50.27 -19.02 -41.07
N ASP A 37 49.59 -20.15 -40.83
CA ASP A 37 49.59 -21.24 -41.79
C ASP A 37 48.57 -20.90 -42.87
N SER A 38 49.00 -21.03 -44.12
CA SER A 38 48.39 -20.72 -45.43
C SER A 38 46.89 -21.06 -45.67
N LYS A 39 46.13 -21.45 -44.64
CA LYS A 39 44.70 -21.81 -44.65
C LYS A 39 43.89 -21.12 -43.52
N ASP A 40 44.21 -19.86 -43.20
CA ASP A 40 43.54 -19.05 -42.14
C ASP A 40 43.55 -19.70 -40.74
N LYS A 41 44.55 -20.54 -40.48
CA LYS A 41 44.77 -21.16 -39.17
C LYS A 41 46.11 -20.70 -38.64
N TYR A 42 46.08 -20.16 -37.43
CA TYR A 42 47.25 -19.56 -36.81
C TYR A 42 47.87 -20.57 -35.84
N LEU A 43 49.16 -20.83 -36.05
CA LEU A 43 49.94 -21.83 -35.32
C LEU A 43 50.76 -21.15 -34.23
N PHE A 44 50.65 -21.68 -33.01
CA PHE A 44 51.49 -21.29 -31.89
C PHE A 44 52.78 -22.09 -31.89
N LYS A 45 53.92 -21.41 -32.03
CA LYS A 45 55.24 -22.02 -31.95
C LYS A 45 55.94 -21.60 -30.66
N TYR A 46 56.33 -22.60 -29.86
CA TYR A 46 57.10 -22.45 -28.63
C TYR A 46 58.57 -22.09 -28.90
N ASN A 47 59.13 -21.20 -28.09
CA ASN A 47 60.53 -20.78 -28.18
C ASN A 47 61.27 -21.09 -26.86
N ASP A 48 61.71 -22.34 -26.68
CA ASP A 48 62.64 -22.72 -25.60
C ASP A 48 64.06 -22.83 -26.14
N PRO A 49 65.03 -22.09 -25.58
CA PRO A 49 66.44 -22.17 -26.00
C PRO A 49 67.04 -23.57 -25.92
N ASN A 50 66.48 -24.46 -25.08
CA ASN A 50 66.97 -25.82 -24.84
C ASN A 50 66.13 -26.92 -25.49
N ALA A 51 64.97 -26.61 -26.09
CA ALA A 51 64.13 -27.62 -26.74
C ALA A 51 64.41 -27.70 -28.24
N GLY A 52 64.95 -28.85 -28.67
CA GLY A 52 65.13 -29.16 -30.09
C GLY A 52 63.81 -29.18 -30.85
N ALA A 53 63.74 -28.37 -31.91
CA ALA A 53 62.83 -28.38 -33.06
C ALA A 53 61.33 -28.76 -32.84
N LYS A 54 60.50 -27.72 -32.82
CA LYS A 54 59.08 -27.63 -33.23
C LYS A 54 58.09 -28.55 -32.52
N GLN A 55 57.45 -28.03 -31.47
CA GLN A 55 56.12 -28.46 -31.04
C GLN A 55 55.10 -27.34 -31.27
N TYR A 56 54.09 -27.63 -32.08
CA TYR A 56 52.93 -26.78 -32.34
C TYR A 56 51.81 -27.22 -31.42
N ILE A 57 51.23 -26.30 -30.65
CA ILE A 57 50.41 -26.72 -29.50
C ILE A 57 48.90 -26.52 -29.70
N ALA A 58 48.48 -25.54 -30.50
CA ALA A 58 47.06 -25.32 -30.78
C ALA A 58 46.86 -24.60 -32.12
N THR A 59 45.68 -24.79 -32.74
CA THR A 59 45.20 -24.01 -33.89
C THR A 59 43.90 -23.31 -33.52
N TRP A 60 43.87 -21.98 -33.56
CA TRP A 60 42.66 -21.18 -33.36
C TRP A 60 42.24 -20.49 -34.67
N SER A 61 40.94 -20.22 -34.81
CA SER A 61 40.45 -19.33 -35.86
C SER A 61 40.87 -17.89 -35.56
N TRP A 62 41.11 -17.08 -36.59
CA TRP A 62 41.67 -15.73 -36.44
C TRP A 62 40.86 -14.82 -35.52
N SER A 63 39.53 -14.84 -35.64
CA SER A 63 38.62 -14.05 -34.81
C SER A 63 38.78 -14.39 -33.33
N LYS A 64 38.86 -15.70 -33.00
CA LYS A 64 38.94 -16.17 -31.62
C LYS A 64 40.33 -15.97 -31.01
N LEU A 65 41.37 -16.13 -31.82
CA LEU A 65 42.74 -15.79 -31.44
C LEU A 65 42.89 -14.31 -31.10
N ARG A 66 42.40 -13.45 -32.00
CA ARG A 66 42.52 -12.00 -31.86
C ARG A 66 41.80 -11.50 -30.61
N GLN A 67 40.57 -11.95 -30.36
CA GLN A 67 39.83 -11.56 -29.15
C GLN A 67 40.54 -11.99 -27.88
N ASN A 68 40.94 -13.26 -27.77
CA ASN A 68 41.55 -13.78 -26.55
C ASN A 68 42.91 -13.12 -26.25
N ILE A 69 43.75 -12.89 -27.27
CA ILE A 69 45.06 -12.26 -27.08
C ILE A 69 44.91 -10.79 -26.70
N ILE A 70 44.01 -10.04 -27.36
CA ILE A 70 43.76 -8.64 -27.00
C ILE A 70 43.26 -8.53 -25.56
N SER A 71 42.33 -9.40 -25.15
CA SER A 71 41.84 -9.42 -23.77
C SER A 71 42.95 -9.72 -22.76
N LEU A 72 43.82 -10.69 -23.05
CA LEU A 72 44.92 -11.06 -22.15
C LEU A 72 46.02 -9.98 -22.06
N ILE A 73 46.29 -9.26 -23.16
CA ILE A 73 47.22 -8.11 -23.15
C ILE A 73 46.60 -6.94 -22.39
N ALA A 74 45.32 -6.62 -22.63
CA ALA A 74 44.62 -5.55 -21.94
C ALA A 74 44.51 -5.79 -20.42
N LEU A 75 44.52 -7.05 -20.01
CA LEU A 75 44.57 -7.49 -18.61
C LEU A 75 45.98 -7.45 -18.01
N GLY A 76 47.01 -7.14 -18.79
CA GLY A 76 48.43 -7.13 -18.39
C GLY A 76 49.02 -8.52 -18.17
N VAL A 77 48.31 -9.58 -18.58
CA VAL A 77 48.74 -10.97 -18.39
C VAL A 77 49.74 -11.38 -19.46
N LEU A 78 49.57 -10.87 -20.68
CA LEU A 78 50.51 -11.05 -21.80
C LEU A 78 51.13 -9.72 -22.19
N GLU A 79 52.43 -9.73 -22.40
CA GLU A 79 53.20 -8.62 -22.94
C GLU A 79 53.64 -8.93 -24.37
N VAL A 80 53.57 -7.93 -25.24
CA VAL A 80 53.96 -8.05 -26.65
C VAL A 80 55.31 -7.37 -26.86
N VAL A 81 56.27 -8.14 -27.37
CA VAL A 81 57.63 -7.67 -27.61
C VAL A 81 57.97 -7.87 -29.08
N ASP A 82 58.65 -6.89 -29.69
CA ASP A 82 59.20 -7.03 -31.04
C ASP A 82 60.23 -8.16 -31.05
N PHE A 83 59.96 -9.20 -31.87
CA PHE A 83 60.77 -10.41 -31.95
C PHE A 83 62.25 -10.13 -32.30
N ASN A 84 62.54 -9.05 -33.04
CA ASN A 84 63.88 -8.71 -33.49
C ASN A 84 64.59 -7.64 -32.63
N LYS A 85 63.84 -6.83 -31.88
CA LYS A 85 64.38 -5.66 -31.16
C LYS A 85 64.22 -5.70 -29.65
N ASN A 86 63.49 -6.68 -29.10
CA ASN A 86 63.26 -6.83 -27.65
C ASN A 86 62.66 -5.58 -26.96
N ASN A 87 61.97 -4.72 -27.72
CA ASN A 87 61.29 -3.53 -27.20
C ASN A 87 59.78 -3.79 -27.10
N TYR A 88 59.15 -3.23 -26.06
CA TYR A 88 57.71 -3.30 -25.85
C TYR A 88 56.95 -2.56 -26.96
N ILE A 89 55.90 -3.19 -27.47
CA ILE A 89 55.03 -2.62 -28.50
C ILE A 89 53.70 -2.25 -27.83
N SER A 90 53.35 -0.96 -27.83
CA SER A 90 52.08 -0.45 -27.27
C SER A 90 50.94 -0.35 -28.30
N ASP A 91 51.24 -0.53 -29.59
CA ASP A 91 50.22 -0.44 -30.66
C ASP A 91 49.73 -1.84 -31.06
N TYR A 92 48.51 -2.15 -30.63
CA TYR A 92 47.86 -3.45 -30.79
C TYR A 92 47.55 -3.80 -32.26
N ARG A 93 47.62 -2.85 -33.20
CA ARG A 93 47.43 -3.12 -34.64
C ARG A 93 48.60 -3.92 -35.23
N MET A 94 49.80 -3.81 -34.65
CA MET A 94 51.00 -4.54 -35.11
C MET A 94 51.02 -6.04 -34.75
N ILE A 95 50.12 -6.47 -33.85
CA ILE A 95 49.96 -7.89 -33.46
C ILE A 95 49.65 -8.78 -34.67
N LEU A 96 49.09 -8.20 -35.74
CA LEU A 96 48.61 -8.91 -36.92
C LEU A 96 49.71 -9.12 -37.99
N ASP A 97 50.88 -8.48 -37.87
CA ASP A 97 51.96 -8.53 -38.88
C ASP A 97 53.02 -9.61 -38.60
N GLY A 98 52.76 -10.52 -37.65
CA GLY A 98 53.40 -11.85 -37.59
C GLY A 98 54.84 -11.93 -37.05
N ASN A 99 55.46 -10.82 -36.62
CA ASN A 99 56.82 -10.79 -36.07
C ASN A 99 56.86 -10.30 -34.60
N VAL A 100 55.97 -10.83 -33.76
CA VAL A 100 55.87 -10.48 -32.34
C VAL A 100 56.02 -11.70 -31.45
N GLU A 101 56.80 -11.56 -30.37
CA GLU A 101 56.90 -12.55 -29.30
C GLU A 101 55.95 -12.16 -28.17
N PHE A 102 55.14 -13.10 -27.70
CA PHE A 102 54.30 -12.90 -26.52
C PHE A 102 55.00 -13.49 -25.31
N ARG A 103 55.07 -12.73 -24.22
CA ARG A 103 55.63 -13.17 -22.94
C ARG A 103 54.59 -13.02 -21.85
N THR A 104 54.56 -13.96 -20.92
CA THR A 104 53.57 -13.97 -19.84
C THR A 104 54.14 -13.27 -18.61
N ASN A 105 53.39 -12.31 -18.05
CA ASN A 105 53.85 -11.61 -16.86
C ASN A 105 53.58 -12.47 -15.61
N LEU A 106 54.61 -13.18 -15.16
CA LEU A 106 54.56 -14.22 -14.11
C LEU A 106 53.94 -13.74 -12.79
N TYR A 107 54.04 -12.45 -12.46
CA TYR A 107 53.45 -11.88 -11.25
C TYR A 107 51.92 -11.83 -11.30
N PHE A 108 51.32 -11.69 -12.50
CA PHE A 108 49.87 -11.55 -12.67
C PHE A 108 49.11 -12.89 -12.62
N ALA A 109 49.79 -14.00 -12.90
CA ALA A 109 49.19 -15.34 -12.85
C ALA A 109 48.87 -15.84 -11.43
N GLU A 110 49.26 -15.08 -10.40
CA GLU A 110 49.03 -15.42 -8.97
C GLU A 110 48.18 -14.38 -8.23
N ILE A 111 47.61 -13.42 -8.96
CA ILE A 111 46.81 -12.34 -8.40
C ILE A 111 45.35 -12.80 -8.21
N PRO A 112 44.73 -12.60 -7.02
CA PRO A 112 43.32 -12.94 -6.77
C PRO A 112 42.37 -12.23 -7.74
N ASN A 113 41.26 -12.89 -8.13
CA ASN A 113 40.30 -12.42 -9.15
C ASN A 113 39.85 -10.96 -8.98
N ASP A 114 39.76 -10.48 -7.74
CA ASP A 114 39.29 -9.14 -7.41
C ASP A 114 40.29 -8.01 -7.76
N GLU A 115 41.60 -8.31 -7.78
CA GLU A 115 42.65 -7.34 -8.17
C GLU A 115 42.86 -7.29 -9.69
N LEU A 116 42.64 -8.40 -10.38
CA LEU A 116 42.78 -8.54 -11.84
C LEU A 116 41.74 -7.68 -12.58
N VAL A 117 40.50 -7.65 -12.08
CA VAL A 117 39.41 -6.77 -12.55
C VAL A 117 39.76 -5.29 -12.36
N LYS A 118 40.54 -4.97 -11.33
CA LYS A 118 40.93 -3.60 -10.99
C LYS A 118 42.02 -3.07 -11.92
N ASN A 119 42.97 -3.90 -12.31
CA ASN A 119 44.04 -3.54 -13.27
C ASN A 119 43.54 -3.44 -14.72
N TYR A 120 42.53 -4.23 -15.11
CA TYR A 120 41.84 -4.13 -16.41
C TYR A 120 41.21 -2.75 -16.67
N LEU A 121 40.53 -2.20 -15.66
CA LEU A 121 39.79 -0.94 -15.77
C LEU A 121 40.70 0.30 -15.82
N LEU A 122 42.00 0.12 -15.56
CA LEU A 122 42.97 1.20 -15.41
C LEU A 122 44.12 1.11 -16.43
N SER A 123 44.08 0.18 -17.39
CA SER A 123 45.16 -0.01 -18.35
C SER A 123 45.18 1.08 -19.43
N LYS A 124 46.40 1.48 -19.81
CA LYS A 124 46.64 2.55 -20.77
C LYS A 124 46.11 2.20 -22.17
N GLU A 125 46.21 0.93 -22.59
CA GLU A 125 45.62 0.46 -23.86
C GLU A 125 44.09 0.68 -23.94
N MET A 126 43.34 0.58 -22.84
CA MET A 126 41.87 0.80 -22.85
C MET A 126 41.54 2.29 -23.06
N THR A 127 42.42 3.18 -22.59
CA THR A 127 42.30 4.62 -22.77
C THR A 127 42.63 5.01 -24.22
N ASP A 128 43.70 4.45 -24.79
CA ASP A 128 44.13 4.70 -26.18
C ASP A 128 43.11 4.15 -27.20
N GLN A 129 42.47 2.99 -26.92
CA GLN A 129 41.39 2.44 -27.75
C GLN A 129 40.11 3.30 -27.73
N PHE A 130 39.86 4.00 -26.63
CA PHE A 130 38.74 4.92 -26.48
C PHE A 130 38.96 6.20 -27.30
N ASP A 131 40.19 6.70 -27.34
CA ASP A 131 40.58 7.86 -28.15
C ASP A 131 40.59 7.54 -29.66
N ASP A 132 41.08 6.35 -30.06
CA ASP A 132 41.00 5.86 -31.45
C ASP A 132 39.55 5.66 -31.93
N TYR A 133 38.63 5.29 -31.03
CA TYR A 133 37.20 5.21 -31.33
C TYR A 133 36.57 6.60 -31.48
N LEU A 134 36.96 7.57 -30.66
CA LEU A 134 36.55 8.97 -30.80
C LEU A 134 37.04 9.59 -32.11
N GLU A 135 38.26 9.27 -32.56
CA GLU A 135 38.83 9.74 -33.81
C GLU A 135 38.19 9.05 -35.02
N SER A 136 37.91 7.75 -34.93
CA SER A 136 37.14 7.00 -35.94
C SER A 136 35.68 7.46 -36.03
N ALA A 137 35.03 7.78 -34.90
CA ALA A 137 33.67 8.32 -34.87
C ALA A 137 33.60 9.71 -35.53
N LYS A 138 34.58 10.59 -35.25
CA LYS A 138 34.72 11.90 -35.91
C LYS A 138 34.96 11.79 -37.42
N ASN A 139 35.74 10.80 -37.86
CA ASN A 139 36.02 10.56 -39.28
C ASN A 139 34.88 9.82 -40.02
N SER A 140 33.98 9.15 -39.30
CA SER A 140 32.82 8.44 -39.87
C SER A 140 31.62 9.34 -40.19
N GLU A 141 31.53 10.55 -39.63
CA GLU A 141 30.51 11.54 -40.00
C GLU A 141 30.84 12.32 -41.30
N LEU A 142 31.99 12.06 -41.94
CA LEU A 142 32.42 12.78 -43.14
C LEU A 142 32.57 11.93 -44.42
N ASN A 143 32.28 10.62 -44.40
CA ASN A 143 32.26 9.84 -45.65
C ASN A 143 31.12 8.82 -45.69
N THR A 144 30.14 9.14 -46.53
CA THR A 144 29.04 8.29 -46.98
C THR A 144 29.52 7.04 -47.73
N ASN A 145 28.74 5.97 -47.59
CA ASN A 145 28.68 4.74 -48.40
C ASN A 145 29.85 3.74 -48.26
N THR A 146 29.64 2.69 -47.47
CA THR A 146 29.85 1.29 -47.89
C THR A 146 29.33 0.31 -46.82
N ASP A 147 28.76 -0.80 -47.30
CA ASP A 147 28.08 -1.86 -46.54
C ASP A 147 28.99 -2.67 -45.59
N TYR A 148 28.37 -3.18 -44.52
CA TYR A 148 28.42 -4.57 -43.98
C TYR A 148 28.64 -4.74 -42.46
N ASP A 149 27.65 -5.45 -41.89
CA ASP A 149 27.68 -6.60 -40.97
C ASP A 149 27.93 -6.48 -39.43
N SER A 150 26.82 -6.71 -38.71
CA SER A 150 26.58 -7.73 -37.66
C SER A 150 27.44 -7.84 -36.38
N ASN A 151 28.35 -6.92 -36.04
CA ASN A 151 29.03 -6.90 -34.74
C ASN A 151 28.37 -6.01 -33.66
N GLU A 152 27.05 -5.89 -33.74
CA GLU A 152 26.21 -4.77 -33.30
C GLU A 152 25.68 -4.85 -31.86
N GLU A 153 26.21 -5.70 -30.98
CA GLU A 153 25.57 -5.91 -29.66
C GLU A 153 26.47 -5.83 -28.42
N GLU A 154 27.80 -5.86 -28.53
CA GLU A 154 28.69 -5.57 -27.37
C GLU A 154 29.01 -4.09 -27.17
N ALA A 155 29.00 -3.32 -28.26
CA ALA A 155 28.85 -1.86 -28.19
C ALA A 155 27.59 -1.46 -27.39
N LYS A 156 26.60 -2.36 -27.22
CA LYS A 156 25.36 -2.09 -26.46
C LYS A 156 25.41 -2.44 -24.96
N ILE A 157 26.53 -2.82 -24.34
CA ILE A 157 26.55 -3.02 -22.86
C ILE A 157 27.61 -2.18 -22.15
N SER A 158 28.78 -1.94 -22.76
CA SER A 158 29.76 -0.97 -22.23
C SER A 158 29.28 0.49 -22.41
N PHE A 159 28.58 0.78 -23.52
CA PHE A 159 27.88 2.06 -23.77
C PHE A 159 26.84 2.37 -22.69
N PHE A 160 26.06 1.41 -22.19
CA PHE A 160 24.95 1.70 -21.27
C PHE A 160 25.38 2.03 -19.83
N LYS A 161 26.57 1.59 -19.42
CA LYS A 161 27.10 1.90 -18.09
C LYS A 161 27.72 3.30 -18.05
N SER A 162 28.50 3.66 -19.08
CA SER A 162 29.02 5.02 -19.28
C SER A 162 27.91 6.02 -19.64
N PHE A 163 26.84 5.59 -20.34
CA PHE A 163 25.63 6.37 -20.61
C PHE A 163 24.82 6.66 -19.34
N ARG A 164 24.74 5.74 -18.37
CA ARG A 164 24.04 5.94 -17.09
C ARG A 164 24.68 7.04 -16.24
N ASP A 165 26.01 7.08 -16.18
CA ASP A 165 26.74 8.04 -15.33
C ASP A 165 26.85 9.43 -15.99
N ILE A 166 26.96 9.49 -17.32
CA ILE A 166 26.86 10.75 -18.08
C ILE A 166 25.45 11.34 -18.03
N VAL A 167 24.40 10.51 -18.06
CA VAL A 167 22.99 10.94 -17.89
C VAL A 167 22.73 11.47 -16.48
N PHE A 168 23.39 10.96 -15.43
CA PHE A 168 23.30 11.48 -14.06
C PHE A 168 23.89 12.89 -13.93
N TYR A 169 25.13 13.10 -14.38
CA TYR A 169 25.78 14.42 -14.33
C TYR A 169 25.09 15.45 -15.24
N ASN A 170 24.63 15.04 -16.42
CA ASN A 170 23.85 15.92 -17.31
C ASN A 170 22.45 16.22 -16.76
N SER A 171 21.76 15.29 -16.11
CA SER A 171 20.42 15.55 -15.53
C SER A 171 20.49 16.48 -14.31
N PHE A 172 21.53 16.35 -13.49
CA PHE A 172 21.82 17.26 -12.37
C PHE A 172 22.10 18.69 -12.87
N PHE A 173 22.98 18.83 -13.87
CA PHE A 173 23.31 20.13 -14.48
C PHE A 173 22.16 20.72 -15.31
N ILE A 174 21.38 19.92 -16.05
CA ILE A 174 20.21 20.39 -16.83
C ILE A 174 19.07 20.82 -15.92
N CYS A 175 18.84 20.18 -14.77
CA CYS A 175 17.83 20.64 -13.81
C CYS A 175 18.24 21.99 -13.17
N LEU A 176 19.52 22.13 -12.79
CA LEU A 176 20.08 23.37 -12.28
C LEU A 176 20.02 24.49 -13.35
N LEU A 177 20.39 24.19 -14.60
CA LEU A 177 20.34 25.13 -15.72
C LEU A 177 18.92 25.48 -16.14
N LYS A 178 17.94 24.57 -16.08
CA LYS A 178 16.52 24.87 -16.40
C LYS A 178 15.88 25.81 -15.39
N GLU A 179 16.24 25.72 -14.11
CA GLU A 179 15.77 26.67 -13.11
C GLU A 179 16.42 28.06 -13.27
N ILE A 180 17.71 28.11 -13.60
CA ILE A 180 18.45 29.36 -13.83
C ILE A 180 18.03 30.04 -15.14
N HIS A 181 17.82 29.28 -16.22
CA HIS A 181 17.51 29.79 -17.57
C HIS A 181 16.09 30.38 -17.69
N ASN A 182 15.18 30.05 -16.76
CA ASN A 182 13.84 30.61 -16.70
C ASN A 182 13.76 31.93 -15.90
N LEU A 183 14.84 32.36 -15.26
CA LEU A 183 14.92 33.66 -14.60
C LEU A 183 15.21 34.74 -15.64
N SER A 184 14.47 35.86 -15.59
CA SER A 184 14.83 37.02 -16.41
C SER A 184 16.22 37.52 -16.02
N MET A 185 17.02 38.02 -16.97
CA MET A 185 18.38 38.53 -16.70
C MET A 185 18.39 39.56 -15.56
N LYS A 186 17.31 40.33 -15.42
CA LYS A 186 17.09 41.27 -14.31
C LYS A 186 16.92 40.59 -12.95
N LYS A 187 16.29 39.41 -12.87
CA LYS A 187 16.21 38.59 -11.65
C LYS A 187 17.53 37.87 -11.38
N PHE A 188 18.18 37.31 -12.40
CA PHE A 188 19.49 36.68 -12.26
C PHE A 188 20.54 37.66 -11.73
N ALA A 189 20.63 38.85 -12.34
CA ALA A 189 21.52 39.93 -11.91
C ALA A 189 21.24 40.41 -10.48
N LYS A 190 19.97 40.44 -10.06
CA LYS A 190 19.57 40.81 -8.69
C LYS A 190 19.84 39.71 -7.66
N LEU A 191 19.85 38.45 -8.08
CA LEU A 191 20.11 37.29 -7.22
C LEU A 191 21.60 37.14 -6.90
N ILE A 192 22.46 37.61 -7.82
CA ILE A 192 23.93 37.67 -7.66
C ILE A 192 24.44 39.09 -7.38
N ASP A 193 23.52 40.02 -7.10
CA ASP A 193 23.75 41.41 -6.69
C ASP A 193 24.69 42.24 -7.59
N ILE A 194 24.50 42.14 -8.92
CA ILE A 194 25.25 42.90 -9.94
C ILE A 194 24.31 43.92 -10.60
N GLU A 195 24.60 45.21 -10.44
CA GLU A 195 23.71 46.30 -10.89
C GLU A 195 23.72 46.56 -12.41
N LYS A 196 24.73 46.10 -13.15
CA LYS A 196 24.84 46.30 -14.62
C LYS A 196 24.71 44.99 -15.39
N GLU A 197 23.71 44.96 -16.28
CA GLU A 197 23.30 43.77 -17.06
C GLU A 197 24.41 43.23 -18.00
N THR A 198 25.36 44.08 -18.40
CA THR A 198 26.51 43.68 -19.22
C THR A 198 27.56 42.85 -18.46
N ASP A 199 27.65 42.99 -17.14
CA ASP A 199 28.60 42.24 -16.31
C ASP A 199 28.03 40.89 -15.87
N ALA A 200 26.71 40.80 -15.65
CA ALA A 200 26.02 39.53 -15.45
C ALA A 200 26.18 38.58 -16.67
N ASN A 201 26.19 39.13 -17.88
CA ASN A 201 26.44 38.36 -19.12
C ASN A 201 27.88 37.85 -19.23
N LYS A 202 28.87 38.63 -18.78
CA LYS A 202 30.26 38.16 -18.69
C LYS A 202 30.39 37.07 -17.61
N PHE A 203 29.70 37.21 -16.49
CA PHE A 203 29.71 36.23 -15.40
C PHE A 203 29.07 34.90 -15.80
N TYR A 204 27.95 34.93 -16.53
CA TYR A 204 27.33 33.73 -17.11
C TYR A 204 28.25 33.00 -18.09
N LYS A 205 28.98 33.77 -18.92
CA LYS A 205 29.97 33.22 -19.86
C LYS A 205 31.24 32.72 -19.18
N TYR A 206 31.63 33.32 -18.06
CA TYR A 206 32.71 32.87 -17.18
C TYR A 206 32.31 31.56 -16.47
N PHE A 207 31.05 31.43 -16.01
CA PHE A 207 30.52 30.23 -15.35
C PHE A 207 30.54 28.99 -16.25
N ASN A 208 30.23 29.13 -17.54
CA ASN A 208 30.37 28.05 -18.54
C ASN A 208 31.83 27.64 -18.80
N ASN A 209 32.79 28.49 -18.45
CA ASN A 209 34.23 28.22 -18.62
C ASN A 209 34.94 27.84 -17.31
N ILE A 210 34.27 27.95 -16.14
CA ILE A 210 34.85 27.70 -14.80
C ILE A 210 34.83 26.22 -14.38
N ILE A 211 34.14 25.31 -15.09
CA ILE A 211 34.25 23.87 -14.76
C ILE A 211 35.53 23.29 -15.36
N ASN A 212 36.65 23.75 -14.82
CA ASN A 212 37.97 23.15 -14.97
C ASN A 212 38.52 23.00 -13.54
N TYR A 213 38.24 21.84 -12.94
CA TYR A 213 38.41 21.48 -11.52
C TYR A 213 39.86 21.64 -10.98
N ASN A 214 40.80 21.97 -11.86
CA ASN A 214 42.23 22.05 -11.56
C ASN A 214 42.66 23.36 -10.86
N ASN A 215 41.89 24.45 -10.94
CA ASN A 215 42.27 25.76 -10.38
C ASN A 215 41.80 26.04 -8.94
N LEU A 216 41.12 25.09 -8.30
CA LEU A 216 40.73 25.22 -6.89
C LEU A 216 41.97 25.06 -6.00
N SER A 217 42.07 25.89 -4.94
CA SER A 217 43.10 25.72 -3.92
C SER A 217 42.89 24.39 -3.17
N ILE A 218 43.94 23.85 -2.56
CA ILE A 218 43.87 22.58 -1.82
C ILE A 218 42.78 22.63 -0.74
N GLU A 219 42.58 23.78 -0.09
CA GLU A 219 41.55 24.00 0.94
C GLU A 219 40.11 24.02 0.38
N GLU A 220 39.92 24.46 -0.87
CA GLU A 220 38.63 24.44 -1.58
C GLU A 220 38.33 23.07 -2.19
N LYS A 221 39.36 22.36 -2.68
CA LYS A 221 39.29 20.96 -3.09
C LYS A 221 38.93 20.08 -1.90
N GLU A 222 39.56 20.30 -0.75
CA GLU A 222 39.27 19.59 0.49
C GLU A 222 37.87 19.91 1.03
N LYS A 223 37.35 21.14 0.91
CA LYS A 223 35.96 21.47 1.29
C LYS A 223 34.92 20.83 0.37
N ILE A 224 35.18 20.77 -0.93
CA ILE A 224 34.29 20.10 -1.89
C ILE A 224 34.34 18.58 -1.70
N GLU A 225 35.53 18.02 -1.42
CA GLU A 225 35.69 16.62 -1.01
C GLU A 225 35.02 16.35 0.35
N GLU A 226 35.12 17.24 1.34
CA GLU A 226 34.46 17.13 2.64
C GLU A 226 32.93 17.17 2.51
N LEU A 227 32.40 18.02 1.62
CA LEU A 227 30.97 18.11 1.33
C LEU A 227 30.47 16.91 0.51
N ALA A 228 31.27 16.41 -0.44
CA ALA A 228 30.97 15.18 -1.17
C ALA A 228 31.03 13.94 -0.27
N ILE A 229 31.96 13.90 0.70
CA ILE A 229 32.11 12.83 1.69
C ILE A 229 30.98 12.87 2.72
N LYS A 230 30.59 14.06 3.21
CA LYS A 230 29.40 14.26 4.07
C LYS A 230 28.10 13.83 3.39
N PHE A 231 28.01 13.98 2.07
CA PHE A 231 26.83 13.61 1.30
C PHE A 231 26.82 12.13 0.84
N SER A 232 27.98 11.51 0.67
CA SER A 232 28.09 10.14 0.14
C SER A 232 28.07 9.05 1.22
N PHE A 233 28.45 9.31 2.48
CA PHE A 233 28.52 8.27 3.52
C PHE A 233 28.16 8.76 4.92
N GLY A 234 27.01 8.31 5.45
CA GLY A 234 26.52 8.59 6.80
C GLY A 234 27.24 7.93 7.98
N SER A 235 28.59 7.88 8.03
CA SER A 235 29.30 7.65 9.32
C SER A 235 30.77 8.11 9.37
N ARG A 236 31.14 8.68 10.51
CA ARG A 236 32.35 9.48 10.84
C ARG A 236 33.62 8.68 11.23
N GLU A 237 33.56 7.35 11.27
CA GLU A 237 34.64 6.52 11.86
C GLU A 237 35.83 6.24 10.94
N LYS A 238 35.67 6.32 9.61
CA LYS A 238 36.78 6.16 8.65
C LYS A 238 37.57 7.46 8.40
N PHE A 239 36.92 8.61 8.59
CA PHE A 239 37.55 9.93 8.45
C PHE A 239 38.54 10.21 9.60
N ASN A 240 38.17 9.90 10.84
CA ASN A 240 39.03 10.13 12.01
C ASN A 240 40.30 9.26 12.07
N ARG A 241 40.40 8.19 11.28
CA ARG A 241 41.65 7.41 11.15
C ARG A 241 42.62 8.01 10.13
N LEU A 242 42.15 8.84 9.20
CA LEU A 242 42.97 9.50 8.18
C LEU A 242 43.48 10.87 8.63
N THR A 243 42.78 11.55 9.55
CA THR A 243 43.17 12.88 10.03
C THR A 243 44.11 12.89 11.24
N ASN A 244 44.37 11.74 11.87
CA ASN A 244 45.19 11.64 13.10
C ASN A 244 46.72 11.50 12.90
N SER A 245 47.25 11.60 11.68
CA SER A 245 48.70 11.75 11.45
C SER A 245 48.88 12.34 10.05
N SER A 246 49.31 13.58 9.83
CA SER A 246 50.23 14.40 10.61
C SER A 246 50.28 15.84 10.04
N THR A 247 50.48 16.79 10.96
CA THR A 247 51.24 18.05 10.84
C THR A 247 50.65 19.31 10.16
N LYS A 248 50.30 20.25 11.05
CA LYS A 248 50.60 21.72 11.06
C LYS A 248 50.03 22.59 9.93
N MET A 249 49.10 23.49 10.27
CA MET A 249 49.29 24.93 10.05
C MET A 249 48.34 25.84 10.88
N ASN A 250 49.00 26.62 11.75
CA ASN A 250 48.75 27.98 12.25
C ASN A 250 47.36 28.61 12.46
N ARG A 251 47.20 29.03 13.73
CA ARG A 251 46.35 30.07 14.33
C ARG A 251 46.20 31.37 13.50
N LYS A 252 44.95 31.83 13.33
CA LYS A 252 44.49 33.16 13.81
C LYS A 252 42.95 33.30 13.76
N THR A 253 42.44 33.96 14.81
CA THR A 253 41.09 34.50 15.05
C THR A 253 39.90 33.52 15.18
N LYS A 254 39.54 33.19 16.42
CA LYS A 254 38.20 32.70 16.83
C LYS A 254 37.61 33.70 17.83
N SER A 255 36.34 34.07 17.66
CA SER A 255 35.54 34.78 18.66
C SER A 255 34.64 33.79 19.43
N ASP A 256 34.41 34.05 20.71
CA ASP A 256 33.79 33.14 21.68
C ASP A 256 32.34 32.69 21.33
N ASP A 257 31.63 33.39 20.45
CA ASP A 257 30.28 32.99 19.98
C ASP A 257 30.27 31.75 19.07
N ASP A 258 31.40 31.39 18.45
CA ASP A 258 31.51 30.21 17.59
C ASP A 258 31.69 28.91 18.38
N GLU A 259 32.08 28.99 19.66
CA GLU A 259 32.35 27.83 20.51
C GLU A 259 31.06 27.19 21.04
N HIS A 260 30.04 28.00 21.37
CA HIS A 260 28.71 27.52 21.75
C HIS A 260 27.91 26.92 20.58
N LYS A 261 28.09 27.44 19.35
CA LYS A 261 27.54 26.83 18.13
C LYS A 261 28.23 25.52 17.78
N TYR A 262 29.54 25.40 18.02
CA TYR A 262 30.27 24.14 17.80
C TYR A 262 29.80 23.02 18.74
N GLN A 263 29.53 23.36 20.00
CA GLN A 263 29.16 22.35 21.00
C GLN A 263 27.74 21.80 20.80
N SER A 264 26.81 22.65 20.37
CA SER A 264 25.45 22.23 20.01
C SER A 264 25.40 21.40 18.72
N VAL A 265 26.31 21.65 17.77
CA VAL A 265 26.48 20.82 16.55
C VAL A 265 27.08 19.45 16.90
N LEU A 266 28.04 19.38 17.81
CA LEU A 266 28.62 18.10 18.27
C LEU A 266 27.58 17.22 18.98
N GLU A 267 26.71 17.79 19.81
CA GLU A 267 25.61 17.06 20.46
C GLU A 267 24.54 16.56 19.47
N LEU A 268 24.30 17.32 18.38
CA LEU A 268 23.43 16.92 17.27
C LEU A 268 24.06 15.81 16.40
N GLU A 269 25.36 15.88 16.14
CA GLU A 269 26.12 14.86 15.41
C GLU A 269 26.17 13.53 16.16
N ASP A 270 26.35 13.56 17.49
CA ASP A 270 26.30 12.36 18.33
C ASP A 270 24.90 11.73 18.36
N LYS A 271 23.82 12.53 18.28
CA LYS A 271 22.45 12.01 18.09
C LYS A 271 22.24 11.39 16.71
N ILE A 272 22.71 12.04 15.64
CA ILE A 272 22.53 11.59 14.24
C ILE A 272 23.33 10.32 13.94
N VAL A 273 24.56 10.21 14.44
CA VAL A 273 25.43 9.03 14.25
C VAL A 273 24.88 7.81 15.01
N ASN A 274 24.26 8.02 16.17
CA ASN A 274 23.60 6.95 16.91
C ASN A 274 22.29 6.49 16.23
N GLU A 275 21.54 7.40 15.60
CA GLU A 275 20.34 7.07 14.81
C GLU A 275 20.67 6.36 13.47
N SER A 276 21.78 6.71 12.80
CA SER A 276 22.17 6.10 11.51
C SER A 276 22.78 4.71 11.63
N LYS A 277 23.51 4.42 12.71
CA LYS A 277 24.08 3.09 12.99
C LYS A 277 23.02 2.02 13.29
N GLN A 278 21.79 2.40 13.65
CA GLN A 278 20.68 1.44 13.83
C GLN A 278 19.98 1.05 12.51
N LYS A 279 20.15 1.80 11.42
CA LYS A 279 19.33 1.64 10.21
C LYS A 279 19.92 0.75 9.09
N ASN A 280 21.23 0.49 9.06
CA ASN A 280 21.85 -0.27 7.97
C ASN A 280 22.76 -1.41 8.47
N LYS A 281 22.16 -2.53 8.91
CA LYS A 281 22.85 -3.83 8.85
C LYS A 281 22.43 -4.54 7.55
N PRO A 282 23.36 -5.14 6.79
CA PRO A 282 23.01 -5.85 5.57
C PRO A 282 22.12 -7.06 5.89
N MET A 283 20.99 -7.18 5.18
CA MET A 283 20.17 -8.40 5.19
C MET A 283 21.01 -9.58 4.70
N LYS A 284 21.10 -10.63 5.51
CA LYS A 284 21.78 -11.87 5.10
C LYS A 284 20.73 -12.82 4.53
N SER A 285 20.93 -13.26 3.29
CA SER A 285 20.05 -14.23 2.65
C SER A 285 20.81 -15.54 2.40
N GLU A 286 20.20 -16.66 2.76
CA GLU A 286 20.72 -18.00 2.50
C GLU A 286 19.61 -18.88 1.93
N ILE A 287 19.95 -19.74 0.96
CA ILE A 287 19.02 -20.77 0.50
C ILE A 287 19.09 -21.93 1.48
N LYS A 288 17.93 -22.37 1.97
CA LYS A 288 17.79 -23.54 2.84
C LYS A 288 16.65 -24.43 2.38
N THR A 289 16.83 -25.73 2.51
CA THR A 289 15.77 -26.72 2.37
C THR A 289 14.82 -26.68 3.59
N PHE A 290 13.59 -27.17 3.41
CA PHE A 290 12.67 -27.35 4.52
C PHE A 290 13.23 -28.34 5.57
N GLY A 291 13.94 -29.37 5.14
CA GLY A 291 14.64 -30.31 6.02
C GLY A 291 15.73 -29.65 6.87
N GLU A 292 16.54 -28.75 6.30
CA GLU A 292 17.53 -27.98 7.08
C GLU A 292 16.87 -27.08 8.13
N LEU A 293 15.70 -26.51 7.83
CA LEU A 293 14.92 -25.75 8.82
C LEU A 293 14.48 -26.64 9.99
N MET A 294 13.90 -27.81 9.69
CA MET A 294 13.49 -28.77 10.70
C MET A 294 14.70 -29.31 11.49
N HIS A 295 15.83 -29.52 10.82
CA HIS A 295 17.08 -29.95 11.44
C HIS A 295 17.59 -28.94 12.46
N ASN A 296 17.55 -27.66 12.12
CA ASN A 296 17.92 -26.58 13.03
C ASN A 296 16.98 -26.48 14.24
N ILE A 297 15.67 -26.74 14.06
CA ILE A 297 14.71 -26.80 15.18
C ILE A 297 15.14 -27.91 16.17
N LYS A 298 15.47 -29.10 15.65
CA LYS A 298 15.86 -30.25 16.48
C LYS A 298 17.23 -30.07 17.15
N ASN A 299 18.26 -29.82 16.36
CA ASN A 299 19.66 -29.96 16.81
C ASN A 299 20.27 -28.64 17.29
N ASN A 300 19.83 -27.52 16.73
CA ASN A 300 20.37 -26.20 17.05
C ASN A 300 19.43 -25.39 17.95
N GLY A 301 18.30 -25.97 18.37
CA GLY A 301 17.32 -25.30 19.21
C GLY A 301 16.69 -24.07 18.54
N LEU A 302 16.59 -24.06 17.21
CA LEU A 302 15.93 -22.96 16.49
C LEU A 302 14.46 -22.88 16.87
N THR A 303 13.99 -21.69 17.21
CA THR A 303 12.59 -21.41 17.54
C THR A 303 12.05 -20.38 16.56
N PHE A 304 10.96 -20.70 15.86
CA PHE A 304 10.20 -19.75 15.07
C PHE A 304 9.07 -19.15 15.91
N LYS A 305 9.02 -17.82 16.02
CA LYS A 305 7.92 -17.09 16.68
C LYS A 305 7.09 -16.38 15.61
N ILE A 306 5.79 -16.63 15.55
CA ILE A 306 4.83 -15.87 14.72
C ILE A 306 4.30 -14.69 15.55
N PRO A 307 4.60 -13.43 15.17
CA PRO A 307 4.18 -12.25 15.93
C PRO A 307 2.66 -12.00 15.89
N ILE A 308 2.13 -11.26 16.88
CA ILE A 308 0.69 -10.95 17.03
C ILE A 308 0.06 -10.15 15.87
N TYR A 309 0.89 -9.40 15.15
CA TYR A 309 0.50 -8.62 14.00
C TYR A 309 0.31 -9.49 12.75
N GLN A 310 0.85 -10.72 12.74
CA GLN A 310 0.59 -11.63 11.64
C GLN A 310 -0.87 -12.08 11.64
N ARG A 311 -1.45 -12.16 10.44
CA ARG A 311 -2.81 -12.67 10.26
C ARG A 311 -2.90 -14.16 10.58
N ASP A 312 -4.10 -14.59 10.96
CA ASP A 312 -4.48 -16.00 11.16
C ASP A 312 -4.22 -16.87 9.92
N TYR A 313 -4.27 -18.19 10.05
CA TYR A 313 -4.09 -19.08 8.92
C TYR A 313 -5.30 -18.95 7.96
N LYS A 314 -5.03 -18.69 6.67
CA LYS A 314 -6.09 -18.39 5.66
C LYS A 314 -6.03 -19.30 4.43
N TRP A 315 -5.05 -20.20 4.33
CA TRP A 315 -4.98 -21.13 3.22
C TRP A 315 -6.11 -22.14 3.30
N ASN A 316 -7.04 -22.05 2.36
CA ASN A 316 -8.12 -23.02 2.24
C ASN A 316 -7.68 -24.26 1.46
N LYS A 317 -8.58 -25.25 1.36
CA LYS A 317 -8.35 -26.53 0.67
C LYS A 317 -7.73 -26.37 -0.72
N LYS A 318 -8.22 -25.43 -1.54
CA LYS A 318 -7.69 -25.21 -2.90
C LYS A 318 -6.23 -24.74 -2.90
N MET A 319 -5.83 -23.95 -1.91
CA MET A 319 -4.46 -23.43 -1.82
C MET A 319 -3.48 -24.49 -1.35
N ILE A 320 -3.82 -25.28 -0.32
CA ILE A 320 -2.96 -26.36 0.15
C ILE A 320 -2.90 -27.51 -0.87
N GLU A 321 -4.01 -27.80 -1.55
CA GLU A 321 -4.07 -28.75 -2.65
C GLU A 321 -3.10 -28.38 -3.76
N LYS A 322 -3.14 -27.11 -4.20
CA LYS A 322 -2.23 -26.64 -5.24
C LYS A 322 -0.76 -26.81 -4.82
N LEU A 323 -0.41 -26.43 -3.59
CA LEU A 323 0.95 -26.62 -3.08
C LEU A 323 1.35 -28.10 -3.09
N PHE A 324 0.47 -28.96 -2.58
CA PHE A 324 0.71 -30.40 -2.54
C PHE A 324 0.89 -30.98 -3.94
N ASP A 325 -0.02 -30.67 -4.88
CA ASP A 325 0.03 -31.16 -6.25
C ASP A 325 1.28 -30.66 -6.98
N ASP A 326 1.73 -29.44 -6.72
CA ASP A 326 2.97 -28.89 -7.30
C ASP A 326 4.23 -29.60 -6.75
N ILE A 327 4.23 -29.99 -5.45
CA ILE A 327 5.31 -30.79 -4.85
C ILE A 327 5.29 -32.23 -5.39
N LEU A 328 4.11 -32.85 -5.47
CA LEU A 328 3.96 -34.22 -5.97
C LEU A 328 4.39 -34.34 -7.43
N LYS A 329 4.02 -33.37 -8.28
CA LYS A 329 4.49 -33.31 -9.68
C LYS A 329 6.01 -33.24 -9.76
N ALA A 330 6.63 -32.39 -8.94
CA ALA A 330 8.09 -32.25 -8.93
C ALA A 330 8.80 -33.51 -8.40
N THR A 331 8.16 -34.23 -7.47
CA THR A 331 8.65 -35.53 -6.97
C THR A 331 8.67 -36.57 -8.09
N ASN A 332 7.64 -36.58 -8.95
CA ASN A 332 7.48 -37.57 -10.02
C ASN A 332 8.25 -37.22 -11.32
N CYS A 333 9.03 -36.13 -11.33
CA CYS A 333 9.80 -35.75 -12.51
C CYS A 333 11.07 -36.59 -12.69
N GLU A 334 11.15 -37.32 -13.81
CA GLU A 334 12.21 -38.29 -14.13
C GLU A 334 13.64 -37.73 -14.16
N LYS A 335 13.83 -36.41 -14.09
CA LYS A 335 15.14 -35.75 -14.26
C LYS A 335 15.95 -35.56 -12.98
N GLY A 336 15.48 -35.97 -11.80
CA GLY A 336 16.25 -36.02 -10.53
C GLY A 336 16.78 -34.68 -9.97
N ASN A 337 16.64 -33.58 -10.71
CA ASN A 337 17.18 -32.25 -10.40
C ASN A 337 16.10 -31.20 -10.14
N GLU A 338 14.81 -31.57 -10.10
CA GLU A 338 13.76 -30.61 -9.81
C GLU A 338 13.76 -30.21 -8.33
N ILE A 339 13.54 -28.92 -8.12
CA ILE A 339 13.43 -28.29 -6.80
C ILE A 339 12.11 -27.51 -6.76
N HIS A 340 11.45 -27.51 -5.61
CA HIS A 340 10.25 -26.69 -5.42
C HIS A 340 10.62 -25.43 -4.63
N TYR A 341 10.62 -24.28 -5.30
CA TYR A 341 10.96 -23.01 -4.67
C TYR A 341 9.74 -22.38 -3.99
N MET A 342 9.79 -22.34 -2.65
CA MET A 342 8.74 -21.76 -1.84
C MET A 342 8.80 -20.24 -1.76
N GLY A 343 9.84 -19.58 -2.29
CA GLY A 343 10.06 -18.15 -2.17
C GLY A 343 10.85 -17.73 -0.93
N THR A 344 10.80 -16.44 -0.60
CA THR A 344 11.49 -15.88 0.57
C THR A 344 10.72 -16.15 1.87
N LEU A 345 11.42 -16.62 2.90
CA LEU A 345 11.01 -16.63 4.30
C LEU A 345 11.77 -15.50 5.01
N LEU A 346 11.07 -14.39 5.30
CA LEU A 346 11.68 -13.25 5.97
C LEU A 346 11.54 -13.42 7.48
N VAL A 347 12.66 -13.30 8.18
CA VAL A 347 12.73 -13.42 9.64
C VAL A 347 13.54 -12.27 10.24
N ASN A 348 13.20 -11.89 11.47
CA ASN A 348 14.01 -10.98 12.29
C ASN A 348 14.54 -11.71 13.52
N ARG A 349 15.71 -11.29 14.00
CA ARG A 349 16.28 -11.70 15.29
C ARG A 349 15.98 -10.63 16.34
N PRO A 350 15.30 -10.95 17.46
CA PRO A 350 15.15 -10.01 18.57
C PRO A 350 16.53 -9.53 19.07
N ASN A 351 16.58 -8.28 19.57
CA ASN A 351 17.84 -7.62 19.92
C ASN A 351 18.59 -8.31 21.07
N LYS A 352 19.91 -8.08 21.13
CA LYS A 352 20.99 -8.74 21.90
C LYS A 352 20.82 -8.92 23.44
N GLN A 353 19.66 -8.63 24.04
CA GLN A 353 19.45 -8.84 25.49
C GLN A 353 18.80 -10.18 25.84
N GLU A 354 18.26 -10.91 24.86
CA GLU A 354 17.85 -12.30 25.08
C GLU A 354 19.05 -13.24 25.03
N ILE A 355 19.18 -14.07 26.07
CA ILE A 355 20.21 -15.11 26.25
C ILE A 355 20.12 -16.21 25.16
N ASP A 356 19.10 -16.17 24.28
CA ASP A 356 18.78 -17.24 23.35
C ASP A 356 18.91 -16.76 21.88
N HIS A 357 20.12 -16.88 21.30
CA HIS A 357 20.43 -16.52 19.91
C HIS A 357 19.64 -17.32 18.84
N ASN A 358 18.74 -18.20 19.24
CA ASN A 358 18.05 -19.17 18.40
C ASN A 358 16.58 -18.84 18.12
N ILE A 359 16.06 -17.67 18.52
CA ILE A 359 14.68 -17.26 18.18
C ILE A 359 14.65 -16.44 16.89
N LEU A 360 13.77 -16.82 15.96
CA LEU A 360 13.47 -16.12 14.71
C LEU A 360 12.00 -15.69 14.66
N LYS A 361 11.74 -14.37 14.66
CA LYS A 361 10.40 -13.81 14.47
C LYS A 361 10.06 -13.83 12.97
N ILE A 362 8.98 -14.51 12.57
CA ILE A 362 8.56 -14.61 11.16
C ILE A 362 7.84 -13.33 10.73
N VAL A 363 8.40 -12.63 9.74
CA VAL A 363 7.84 -11.40 9.16
C VAL A 363 7.06 -11.68 7.86
N ASP A 364 7.54 -12.57 6.99
CA ASP A 364 6.79 -13.07 5.82
C ASP A 364 7.04 -14.56 5.61
N GLY A 365 6.04 -15.27 5.05
CA GLY A 365 6.11 -16.70 4.75
C GLY A 365 5.41 -17.62 5.74
N GLN A 366 4.77 -17.07 6.78
CA GLN A 366 4.10 -17.85 7.82
C GLN A 366 3.07 -18.88 7.29
N GLN A 367 2.26 -18.51 6.28
CA GLN A 367 1.22 -19.40 5.72
C GLN A 367 1.82 -20.60 4.97
N ARG A 368 2.92 -20.36 4.23
CA ARG A 368 3.65 -21.38 3.47
C ARG A 368 4.32 -22.38 4.43
N LEU A 369 5.05 -21.86 5.42
CA LEU A 369 5.76 -22.69 6.38
C LEU A 369 4.79 -23.54 7.23
N THR A 370 3.68 -22.94 7.68
CA THR A 370 2.63 -23.68 8.41
C THR A 370 2.03 -24.81 7.56
N SER A 371 1.77 -24.56 6.27
CA SER A 371 1.20 -25.57 5.37
C SER A 371 2.15 -26.74 5.13
N LEU A 372 3.46 -26.49 5.01
CA LEU A 372 4.46 -27.56 4.89
C LEU A 372 4.54 -28.41 6.16
N ILE A 373 4.41 -27.82 7.34
CA ILE A 373 4.35 -28.56 8.60
C ILE A 373 3.08 -29.43 8.67
N ILE A 374 1.93 -28.92 8.21
CA ILE A 374 0.69 -29.70 8.12
C ILE A 374 0.86 -30.90 7.19
N ILE A 375 1.47 -30.70 6.00
CA ILE A 375 1.77 -31.79 5.06
C ILE A 375 2.72 -32.81 5.70
N LEU A 376 3.81 -32.36 6.32
CA LEU A 376 4.77 -33.25 6.99
C LEU A 376 4.11 -34.08 8.09
N LYS A 377 3.24 -33.47 8.91
CA LYS A 377 2.47 -34.18 9.94
C LYS A 377 1.51 -35.20 9.34
N SER A 378 0.87 -34.86 8.22
CA SER A 378 -0.02 -35.77 7.49
C SER A 378 0.74 -37.00 6.99
N LEU A 379 1.91 -36.80 6.37
CA LEU A 379 2.79 -37.88 5.90
C LEU A 379 3.28 -38.77 7.05
N TYR A 380 3.69 -38.16 8.17
CA TYR A 380 4.15 -38.88 9.35
C TYR A 380 3.04 -39.76 9.96
N ASP A 381 1.83 -39.22 10.13
CA ASP A 381 0.71 -39.99 10.69
C ASP A 381 0.23 -41.09 9.75
N GLU A 382 0.23 -40.84 8.44
CA GLU A 382 -0.09 -41.87 7.45
C GLU A 382 0.94 -43.01 7.47
N ALA A 383 2.23 -42.70 7.60
CA ALA A 383 3.26 -43.72 7.75
C ALA A 383 3.05 -44.58 9.00
N LEU A 384 2.66 -43.97 10.13
CA LEU A 384 2.31 -44.69 11.35
C LEU A 384 1.07 -45.58 11.19
N ASP A 385 0.03 -45.08 10.54
CA ASP A 385 -1.21 -45.84 10.28
C ASP A 385 -0.97 -47.07 9.38
N ARG A 386 0.08 -47.02 8.56
CA ARG A 386 0.54 -48.13 7.70
C ARG A 386 1.59 -49.03 8.35
N ASP A 387 1.88 -48.86 9.63
CA ASP A 387 2.95 -49.56 10.36
C ASP A 387 4.36 -49.38 9.74
N ILE A 388 4.57 -48.30 8.97
CA ILE A 388 5.88 -47.94 8.42
C ILE A 388 6.69 -47.27 9.53
N VAL A 389 7.89 -47.78 9.79
CA VAL A 389 8.79 -47.19 10.79
C VAL A 389 9.32 -45.85 10.27
N PRO A 390 8.97 -44.71 10.89
CA PRO A 390 9.46 -43.41 10.42
C PRO A 390 10.95 -43.25 10.70
N ASP A 391 11.61 -42.40 9.90
CA ASP A 391 13.00 -42.01 10.14
C ASP A 391 13.18 -41.48 11.59
N PRO A 392 14.27 -41.86 12.30
CA PRO A 392 14.53 -41.38 13.66
C PRO A 392 14.49 -39.85 13.80
N PHE A 393 14.92 -39.11 12.78
CA PHE A 393 14.83 -37.66 12.73
C PHE A 393 13.37 -37.18 12.84
N LEU A 394 12.47 -37.72 12.02
CA LEU A 394 11.05 -37.36 12.00
C LEU A 394 10.34 -37.80 13.28
N LYS A 395 10.68 -38.98 13.78
CA LYS A 395 10.15 -39.49 15.05
C LYS A 395 10.50 -38.55 16.21
N ASP A 396 11.75 -38.12 16.34
CA ASP A 396 12.14 -37.20 17.41
C ASP A 396 11.48 -35.82 17.25
N LEU A 397 11.25 -35.39 16.00
CA LEU A 397 10.66 -34.09 15.69
C LEU A 397 9.15 -34.03 15.97
N LEU A 398 8.41 -35.09 15.64
CA LEU A 398 6.94 -35.11 15.59
C LEU A 398 6.29 -36.11 16.58
N SER A 399 7.06 -36.95 17.28
CA SER A 399 6.46 -37.87 18.24
C SER A 399 5.90 -37.15 19.46
N ASN A 400 4.79 -37.71 19.97
CA ASN A 400 4.09 -37.18 21.13
C ASN A 400 4.41 -37.94 22.42
N LYS A 401 5.43 -38.81 22.41
CA LYS A 401 5.85 -39.51 23.63
C LYS A 401 6.36 -38.46 24.63
N ASN A 402 5.86 -38.53 25.86
CA ASN A 402 6.17 -37.62 26.97
C ASN A 402 5.81 -36.12 26.75
N HIS A 403 4.85 -35.81 25.85
CA HIS A 403 4.48 -34.42 25.52
C HIS A 403 5.65 -33.59 24.94
N GLU A 404 6.53 -34.23 24.17
CA GLU A 404 7.72 -33.58 23.59
C GLU A 404 7.68 -33.46 22.08
N ASN A 405 6.55 -33.03 21.51
CA ASN A 405 6.55 -32.61 20.11
C ASN A 405 7.43 -31.37 19.94
N LEU A 406 8.59 -31.51 19.29
CA LEU A 406 9.56 -30.42 19.18
C LEU A 406 9.03 -29.29 18.31
N ILE A 407 8.25 -29.58 17.27
CA ILE A 407 7.61 -28.54 16.46
C ILE A 407 6.63 -27.73 17.29
N GLU A 408 5.78 -28.37 18.10
CA GLU A 408 4.84 -27.69 19.00
C GLU A 408 5.58 -26.74 19.96
N LYS A 409 6.72 -27.17 20.51
CA LYS A 409 7.52 -26.38 21.47
C LYS A 409 8.33 -25.25 20.82
N ARG A 410 8.63 -25.34 19.52
CA ARG A 410 9.58 -24.45 18.83
C ARG A 410 8.95 -23.63 17.71
N PHE A 411 7.72 -23.91 17.33
CA PHE A 411 6.94 -23.13 16.38
C PHE A 411 5.82 -22.39 17.13
N LEU A 412 6.20 -21.28 17.76
CA LEU A 412 5.37 -20.56 18.70
C LEU A 412 4.45 -19.56 18.00
N ARG A 413 3.15 -19.58 18.32
CA ARG A 413 2.25 -18.46 18.07
C ARG A 413 1.72 -17.87 19.38
N VAL A 414 1.17 -16.67 19.27
CA VAL A 414 0.49 -15.98 20.36
C VAL A 414 -0.71 -16.80 20.86
N THR A 415 -0.87 -16.87 22.18
CA THR A 415 -2.00 -17.52 22.86
C THR A 415 -3.35 -16.88 22.51
N ASN A 416 -4.43 -17.67 22.55
CA ASN A 416 -5.81 -17.29 22.18
C ASN A 416 -6.07 -17.06 20.68
N ASN A 417 -5.24 -17.62 19.80
CA ASN A 417 -5.58 -17.78 18.40
C ASN A 417 -6.26 -19.16 18.19
N PRO A 418 -7.50 -19.26 17.69
CA PRO A 418 -8.16 -20.54 17.43
C PRO A 418 -7.36 -21.46 16.50
N ASP A 419 -6.60 -20.88 15.57
CA ASP A 419 -5.72 -21.64 14.69
C ASP A 419 -4.49 -22.18 15.44
N GLU A 420 -3.95 -21.43 16.41
CA GLU A 420 -2.83 -21.92 17.23
C GLU A 420 -3.27 -23.07 18.14
N GLU A 421 -4.46 -22.98 18.73
CA GLU A 421 -5.00 -24.07 19.54
C GLU A 421 -5.18 -25.33 18.69
N ALA A 422 -5.78 -25.19 17.50
CA ALA A 422 -5.92 -26.29 16.55
C ALA A 422 -4.56 -26.85 16.09
N PHE A 423 -3.56 -25.99 15.85
CA PHE A 423 -2.21 -26.40 15.47
C PHE A 423 -1.52 -27.23 16.56
N LYS A 424 -1.57 -26.76 17.81
CA LYS A 424 -1.01 -27.44 18.97
C LYS A 424 -1.71 -28.76 19.24
N GLU A 425 -3.04 -28.77 19.20
CA GLU A 425 -3.84 -29.98 19.38
C GLU A 425 -3.52 -31.03 18.31
N LEU A 426 -3.43 -30.61 17.03
CA LEU A 426 -3.02 -31.47 15.92
C LEU A 426 -1.62 -32.07 16.13
N LEU A 427 -0.64 -31.23 16.46
CA LEU A 427 0.74 -31.70 16.66
C LEU A 427 0.83 -32.64 17.86
N ALA A 428 0.17 -32.32 18.97
CA ALA A 428 0.09 -33.15 20.18
C ALA A 428 -0.71 -34.45 19.99
N GLY A 429 -1.34 -34.66 18.83
CA GLY A 429 -2.15 -35.85 18.53
C GLY A 429 -3.43 -35.92 19.38
N LYS A 430 -3.98 -34.76 19.74
CA LYS A 430 -5.26 -34.63 20.44
C LYS A 430 -6.36 -34.34 19.43
N ASP A 431 -7.59 -34.69 19.79
CA ASP A 431 -8.76 -34.21 19.05
C ASP A 431 -8.81 -32.68 19.09
N VAL A 432 -8.90 -32.07 17.90
CA VAL A 432 -8.97 -30.62 17.78
C VAL A 432 -10.36 -30.15 18.20
N LYS A 433 -10.43 -29.25 19.19
CA LYS A 433 -11.71 -28.72 19.74
C LYS A 433 -12.55 -28.00 18.70
N ASN A 434 -11.90 -27.33 17.75
CA ASN A 434 -12.55 -26.67 16.62
C ASN A 434 -12.29 -27.44 15.31
N PRO A 435 -13.14 -28.42 14.96
CA PRO A 435 -12.97 -29.22 13.75
C PRO A 435 -13.20 -28.43 12.45
N HIS A 436 -13.70 -27.19 12.53
CA HIS A 436 -13.85 -26.28 11.39
C HIS A 436 -12.66 -25.33 11.22
N SER A 437 -11.58 -25.50 12.00
CA SER A 437 -10.34 -24.77 11.76
C SER A 437 -9.74 -25.16 10.41
N LEU A 438 -9.19 -24.18 9.69
CA LEU A 438 -8.55 -24.45 8.39
C LEU A 438 -7.35 -25.38 8.51
N ILE A 439 -6.69 -25.41 9.67
CA ILE A 439 -5.58 -26.32 9.96
C ILE A 439 -6.07 -27.77 10.00
N TRP A 440 -7.12 -28.04 10.77
CA TRP A 440 -7.68 -29.39 10.89
C TRP A 440 -8.28 -29.87 9.58
N GLU A 441 -9.03 -29.00 8.90
CA GLU A 441 -9.63 -29.32 7.60
C GLU A 441 -8.56 -29.63 6.55
N ASN A 442 -7.46 -28.88 6.53
CA ASN A 442 -6.38 -29.10 5.58
C ASN A 442 -5.57 -30.37 5.90
N PHE A 443 -5.32 -30.67 7.18
CA PHE A 443 -4.66 -31.90 7.61
C PHE A 443 -5.42 -33.13 7.11
N TRP A 444 -6.70 -33.25 7.43
CA TRP A 444 -7.53 -34.36 6.98
C TRP A 444 -7.73 -34.38 5.47
N TYR A 445 -7.79 -33.22 4.82
CA TYR A 445 -7.83 -33.17 3.37
C TYR A 445 -6.60 -33.81 2.73
N ILE A 446 -5.40 -33.46 3.20
CA ILE A 446 -4.17 -34.09 2.68
C ILE A 446 -4.16 -35.58 3.02
N LYS A 447 -4.34 -35.94 4.30
CA LYS A 447 -4.28 -37.34 4.76
C LYS A 447 -5.30 -38.23 4.02
N ASP A 448 -6.58 -37.89 4.06
CA ASP A 448 -7.64 -38.76 3.55
C ASP A 448 -7.84 -38.69 2.04
N LYS A 449 -7.49 -37.56 1.39
CA LYS A 449 -7.80 -37.34 -0.04
C LYS A 449 -6.59 -37.26 -0.95
N LYS A 450 -5.37 -37.20 -0.42
CA LYS A 450 -4.17 -37.04 -1.24
C LYS A 450 -3.08 -38.08 -0.98
N ILE A 451 -2.98 -38.63 0.23
CA ILE A 451 -1.86 -39.52 0.60
C ILE A 451 -2.26 -40.86 1.21
N ASN A 452 -3.55 -41.21 1.27
CA ASN A 452 -3.97 -42.50 1.84
C ASN A 452 -3.42 -43.69 1.02
N SER A 453 -3.48 -44.90 1.60
CA SER A 453 -2.95 -46.14 1.00
C SER A 453 -3.57 -46.56 -0.33
N GLU A 454 -4.74 -46.04 -0.70
CA GLU A 454 -5.35 -46.25 -2.02
C GLU A 454 -4.80 -45.28 -3.09
N ILE A 455 -4.20 -44.16 -2.68
CA ILE A 455 -3.73 -43.09 -3.57
C ILE A 455 -2.22 -43.16 -3.79
N LEU A 456 -1.44 -43.30 -2.72
CA LEU A 456 0.03 -43.39 -2.79
C LEU A 456 0.51 -44.69 -2.17
N SER A 457 1.39 -45.40 -2.88
CA SER A 457 2.16 -46.52 -2.35
C SER A 457 3.14 -46.08 -1.26
N ASP A 458 3.68 -47.04 -0.50
CA ASP A 458 4.64 -46.76 0.57
C ASP A 458 5.94 -46.14 0.03
N GLN A 459 6.37 -46.54 -1.17
CA GLN A 459 7.52 -45.96 -1.84
C GLN A 459 7.24 -44.51 -2.26
N GLU A 460 6.08 -44.22 -2.86
CA GLU A 460 5.71 -42.85 -3.23
C GLU A 460 5.54 -41.94 -2.01
N LEU A 461 5.04 -42.48 -0.90
CA LEU A 461 4.95 -41.77 0.37
C LEU A 461 6.35 -41.42 0.92
N PHE A 462 7.30 -42.37 0.81
CA PHE A 462 8.70 -42.16 1.17
C PHE A 462 9.36 -41.12 0.27
N ASP A 463 9.25 -41.26 -1.05
CA ASP A 463 9.85 -40.37 -2.05
C ASP A 463 9.33 -38.93 -1.87
N LEU A 464 8.02 -38.78 -1.63
CA LEU A 464 7.41 -37.48 -1.35
C LEU A 464 7.92 -36.86 -0.05
N THR A 465 8.11 -37.68 1.00
CA THR A 465 8.65 -37.22 2.28
C THR A 465 10.11 -36.79 2.14
N GLU A 466 10.92 -37.55 1.41
CA GLU A 466 12.31 -37.21 1.11
C GLU A 466 12.39 -35.92 0.27
N PHE A 467 11.56 -35.79 -0.76
CA PHE A 467 11.51 -34.60 -1.62
C PHE A 467 11.08 -33.37 -0.80
N LEU A 468 10.07 -33.50 0.05
CA LEU A 468 9.60 -32.44 0.94
C LEU A 468 10.73 -31.91 1.84
N LEU A 469 11.58 -32.79 2.37
CA LEU A 469 12.68 -32.40 3.26
C LEU A 469 13.90 -31.88 2.49
N THR A 470 14.24 -32.45 1.33
CA THR A 470 15.54 -32.20 0.68
C THR A 470 15.48 -31.29 -0.55
N LYS A 471 14.31 -31.15 -1.20
CA LYS A 471 14.14 -30.44 -2.48
C LYS A 471 13.14 -29.28 -2.44
N VAL A 472 12.37 -29.14 -1.37
CA VAL A 472 11.57 -27.93 -1.11
C VAL A 472 12.45 -26.88 -0.44
N ILE A 473 12.68 -25.76 -1.11
CA ILE A 473 13.66 -24.73 -0.69
C ILE A 473 13.03 -23.36 -0.44
N PHE A 474 13.58 -22.64 0.54
CA PHE A 474 13.31 -21.24 0.85
C PHE A 474 14.58 -20.41 0.68
N THR A 475 14.42 -19.14 0.32
CA THR A 475 15.43 -18.12 0.60
C THR A 475 15.13 -17.55 1.98
N ILE A 476 15.93 -17.86 2.99
CA ILE A 476 15.80 -17.26 4.31
C ILE A 476 16.54 -15.95 4.31
N THR A 477 15.80 -14.86 4.49
CA THR A 477 16.40 -13.55 4.67
C THR A 477 16.29 -13.18 6.15
N VAL A 478 17.43 -13.06 6.81
CA VAL A 478 17.51 -12.55 8.18
C VAL A 478 17.73 -11.04 8.10
N ASP A 479 16.69 -10.30 8.47
CA ASP A 479 16.86 -8.89 8.75
C ASP A 479 17.45 -8.72 10.14
N SER A 480 18.30 -7.70 10.27
CA SER A 480 18.85 -7.27 11.55
C SER A 480 18.69 -5.77 11.77
N SER A 481 17.86 -5.14 10.93
CA SER A 481 17.35 -3.79 11.10
C SER A 481 16.24 -3.77 12.16
N ASN A 482 16.04 -2.62 12.80
CA ASN A 482 14.95 -2.41 13.75
C ASN A 482 13.61 -2.05 13.05
N ASN A 483 13.49 -2.17 11.73
CA ASN A 483 12.33 -1.67 10.98
C ASN A 483 11.52 -2.77 10.25
N GLU A 484 11.00 -3.73 11.03
CA GLU A 484 10.17 -4.85 10.53
C GLU A 484 8.96 -4.39 9.70
N PHE A 485 8.40 -3.22 10.03
CA PHE A 485 7.18 -2.68 9.44
C PHE A 485 7.34 -2.29 7.97
N GLU A 486 8.40 -1.57 7.62
CA GLU A 486 8.64 -1.11 6.24
C GLU A 486 8.85 -2.31 5.29
N ILE A 487 9.52 -3.36 5.76
CA ILE A 487 9.77 -4.56 4.96
C ILE A 487 8.47 -5.37 4.80
N PHE A 488 7.69 -5.51 5.87
CA PHE A 488 6.40 -6.19 5.81
C PHE A 488 5.46 -5.53 4.78
N GLU A 489 5.34 -4.19 4.77
CA GLU A 489 4.52 -3.51 3.75
C GLU A 489 5.10 -3.65 2.34
N ASN A 490 6.41 -3.47 2.17
CA ASN A 490 7.07 -3.60 0.87
C ASN A 490 6.98 -5.01 0.27
N MET A 491 6.89 -6.07 1.10
CA MET A 491 6.69 -7.43 0.60
C MET A 491 5.22 -7.75 0.32
N ASN A 492 4.29 -7.17 1.07
CA ASN A 492 2.85 -7.43 0.88
C ASN A 492 2.23 -6.64 -0.27
N THR A 493 2.82 -5.53 -0.71
CA THR A 493 2.38 -4.77 -1.90
C THR A 493 2.35 -5.60 -3.20
N LYS A 494 2.91 -6.83 -3.21
CA LYS A 494 2.90 -7.74 -4.37
C LYS A 494 2.19 -9.09 -4.12
N LYS A 495 1.51 -9.29 -2.98
CA LYS A 495 0.85 -10.56 -2.61
C LYS A 495 -0.59 -10.32 -2.13
N VAL A 496 -1.30 -11.39 -1.76
CA VAL A 496 -2.70 -11.39 -1.27
C VAL A 496 -2.97 -10.15 -0.40
N GLU A 497 -3.89 -9.30 -0.86
CA GLU A 497 -4.20 -8.00 -0.25
C GLU A 497 -4.56 -8.17 1.23
N LEU A 498 -3.94 -7.38 2.10
CA LEU A 498 -4.30 -7.31 3.52
C LEU A 498 -5.60 -6.54 3.66
N GLU A 499 -6.45 -6.99 4.59
CA GLU A 499 -7.62 -6.19 4.95
C GLU A 499 -7.16 -4.90 5.65
N THR A 500 -7.90 -3.81 5.45
CA THR A 500 -7.53 -2.50 6.00
C THR A 500 -7.40 -2.52 7.53
N ILE A 501 -8.14 -3.40 8.19
CA ILE A 501 -8.06 -3.59 9.64
C ILE A 501 -6.80 -4.34 10.08
N GLU A 502 -6.29 -5.26 9.26
CA GLU A 502 -5.00 -5.92 9.48
C GLU A 502 -3.88 -4.89 9.36
N LEU A 503 -3.97 -4.01 8.36
CA LEU A 503 -3.04 -2.89 8.19
C LEU A 503 -3.02 -1.95 9.40
N ILE A 504 -4.19 -1.54 9.92
CA ILE A 504 -4.30 -0.75 11.17
C ILE A 504 -3.63 -1.48 12.34
N LYS A 505 -3.96 -2.77 12.52
CA LYS A 505 -3.38 -3.60 13.59
C LYS A 505 -1.86 -3.62 13.47
N ASN A 506 -1.33 -3.80 12.26
CA ASN A 506 0.12 -3.90 12.02
C ASN A 506 0.86 -2.61 12.37
N ILE A 507 0.35 -1.45 11.90
CA ILE A 507 0.95 -0.14 12.23
C ILE A 507 1.06 0.03 13.75
N ILE A 508 0.00 -0.28 14.48
CA ILE A 508 -0.07 -0.07 15.92
C ILE A 508 0.83 -1.08 16.66
N MET A 509 0.69 -2.37 16.35
CA MET A 509 1.38 -3.45 17.08
C MET A 509 2.90 -3.42 16.91
N MET A 510 3.40 -3.03 15.72
CA MET A 510 4.84 -2.93 15.48
C MET A 510 5.51 -1.74 16.20
N ASN A 511 4.71 -0.83 16.77
CA ASN A 511 5.19 0.28 17.57
C ASN A 511 5.12 0.03 19.09
N ILE A 512 4.84 -1.19 19.54
CA ILE A 512 4.78 -1.59 20.97
C ILE A 512 6.12 -2.21 21.40
N GLU A 513 6.55 -1.99 22.65
CA GLU A 513 7.78 -2.55 23.23
C GLU A 513 7.81 -4.09 23.15
N ASP A 514 8.97 -4.65 22.76
CA ASP A 514 9.14 -6.10 22.59
C ASP A 514 8.97 -6.86 23.93
N GLU A 515 9.36 -6.23 25.04
CA GLU A 515 9.24 -6.77 26.40
C GLU A 515 7.76 -7.01 26.79
N ILE A 516 6.84 -6.20 26.27
CA ILE A 516 5.39 -6.36 26.47
C ILE A 516 4.87 -7.54 25.64
N LEU A 517 5.48 -7.80 24.48
CA LEU A 517 5.17 -8.96 23.64
C LEU A 517 5.76 -10.27 24.23
N GLU A 518 6.74 -10.19 25.13
CA GLU A 518 7.44 -11.38 25.66
C GLU A 518 6.92 -11.81 27.05
N ALA A 519 6.34 -10.90 27.85
CA ALA A 519 5.84 -11.17 29.21
C ALA A 519 4.41 -11.76 29.30
N GLY A 520 3.84 -12.29 28.21
CA GLY A 520 2.47 -12.84 28.20
C GLY A 520 1.34 -11.81 28.14
N HIS A 521 1.66 -10.51 27.96
CA HIS A 521 0.68 -9.45 27.76
C HIS A 521 0.14 -9.35 26.32
N GLU A 522 0.71 -10.11 25.35
CA GLU A 522 0.23 -10.17 23.96
C GLU A 522 -1.26 -10.52 23.88
N ALA A 523 -1.72 -11.51 24.66
CA ALA A 523 -3.13 -11.91 24.69
C ALA A 523 -4.04 -10.76 25.18
N ASN A 524 -3.57 -9.97 26.15
CA ASN A 524 -4.30 -8.81 26.65
C ASN A 524 -4.35 -7.68 25.61
N ILE A 525 -3.24 -7.36 24.96
CA ILE A 525 -3.15 -6.40 23.86
C ILE A 525 -4.11 -6.79 22.72
N ASN A 526 -4.07 -8.06 22.29
CA ASN A 526 -4.98 -8.56 21.25
C ASN A 526 -6.44 -8.44 21.69
N SER A 527 -6.75 -8.80 22.94
CA SER A 527 -8.10 -8.70 23.51
C SER A 527 -8.61 -7.26 23.54
N ILE A 528 -7.76 -6.30 23.90
CA ILE A 528 -8.09 -4.87 23.91
C ILE A 528 -8.34 -4.36 22.49
N PHE A 529 -7.46 -4.68 21.53
CA PHE A 529 -7.69 -4.35 20.11
C PHE A 529 -9.00 -4.95 19.60
N ASN A 530 -9.24 -6.22 19.88
CA ASN A 530 -10.42 -6.93 19.39
C ASN A 530 -11.70 -6.31 19.98
N SER A 531 -11.75 -6.15 21.30
CA SER A 531 -12.92 -5.62 22.00
C SER A 531 -13.22 -4.16 21.68
N LYS A 532 -12.19 -3.30 21.53
CA LYS A 532 -12.38 -1.87 21.30
C LYS A 532 -12.41 -1.46 19.83
N ILE A 533 -11.77 -2.22 18.94
CA ILE A 533 -11.68 -1.88 17.51
C ILE A 533 -12.45 -2.90 16.66
N LEU A 534 -12.11 -4.19 16.71
CA LEU A 534 -12.69 -5.18 15.79
C LEU A 534 -14.20 -5.39 16.00
N GLU A 535 -14.66 -5.53 17.24
CA GLU A 535 -16.08 -5.77 17.55
C GLU A 535 -16.98 -4.64 17.04
N ASN A 536 -16.45 -3.42 16.94
CA ASN A 536 -17.18 -2.28 16.40
C ASN A 536 -17.53 -2.41 14.91
N PHE A 537 -16.82 -3.25 14.17
CA PHE A 537 -17.00 -3.46 12.73
C PHE A 537 -17.52 -4.85 12.39
N LYS A 538 -17.93 -5.65 13.39
CA LYS A 538 -18.52 -6.97 13.15
C LYS A 538 -20.01 -6.88 12.87
N ASN A 539 -20.44 -7.46 11.76
CA ASN A 539 -21.84 -7.70 11.41
C ASN A 539 -22.05 -9.20 11.19
N ASN A 540 -22.96 -9.83 11.94
CA ASN A 540 -23.19 -11.29 11.91
C ASN A 540 -21.89 -12.13 12.04
N LYS A 541 -21.02 -11.76 13.00
CA LYS A 541 -19.71 -12.36 13.27
C LYS A 541 -18.65 -12.20 12.16
N LYS A 542 -18.94 -11.47 11.08
CA LYS A 542 -17.97 -11.14 10.00
C LYS A 542 -17.59 -9.66 10.04
N LEU A 543 -16.36 -9.34 9.69
CA LEU A 543 -15.91 -7.95 9.58
C LEU A 543 -16.53 -7.29 8.35
N ASP A 544 -16.99 -6.04 8.51
CA ASP A 544 -17.53 -5.21 7.42
C ASP A 544 -16.44 -4.29 6.88
N SER A 545 -15.71 -4.76 5.87
CA SER A 545 -14.61 -4.01 5.26
C SER A 545 -15.06 -2.68 4.65
N ALA A 546 -16.31 -2.57 4.19
CA ALA A 546 -16.85 -1.34 3.63
C ALA A 546 -17.05 -0.29 4.74
N GLN A 547 -17.57 -0.69 5.90
CA GLN A 547 -17.71 0.19 7.06
C GLN A 547 -16.34 0.67 7.57
N ILE A 548 -15.31 -0.19 7.57
CA ILE A 548 -13.94 0.17 7.96
C ILE A 548 -13.35 1.21 7.00
N ASN A 549 -13.49 1.01 5.68
CA ASN A 549 -13.00 1.97 4.69
C ASN A 549 -13.74 3.32 4.78
N ASN A 550 -15.05 3.29 5.04
CA ASN A 550 -15.84 4.51 5.29
C ASN A 550 -15.39 5.22 6.57
N PHE A 551 -15.06 4.48 7.63
CA PHE A 551 -14.50 5.05 8.85
C PHE A 551 -13.16 5.75 8.57
N ILE A 552 -12.24 5.12 7.85
CA ILE A 552 -10.94 5.73 7.50
C ILE A 552 -11.15 6.99 6.68
N ALA A 553 -11.98 6.94 5.64
CA ALA A 553 -12.28 8.11 4.83
C ALA A 553 -12.85 9.25 5.69
N ALA A 554 -13.80 8.95 6.58
CA ALA A 554 -14.41 9.94 7.47
C ALA A 554 -13.40 10.49 8.47
N PHE A 555 -12.62 9.61 9.12
CA PHE A 555 -11.65 9.94 10.15
C PHE A 555 -10.50 10.78 9.60
N VAL A 556 -9.91 10.41 8.46
CA VAL A 556 -8.85 11.20 7.80
C VAL A 556 -9.34 12.62 7.50
N ASN A 557 -10.50 12.73 6.86
CA ASN A 557 -11.07 14.03 6.53
C ASN A 557 -11.54 14.81 7.76
N TYR A 558 -11.88 14.14 8.86
CA TYR A 558 -12.26 14.76 10.13
C TYR A 558 -11.04 15.23 10.93
N TYR A 559 -9.94 14.49 10.89
CA TYR A 559 -8.78 14.67 11.77
C TYR A 559 -8.01 15.98 11.55
N GLN A 560 -8.16 16.63 10.39
CA GLN A 560 -7.69 18.02 10.18
C GLN A 560 -8.20 19.01 11.26
N TYR A 561 -9.29 18.71 11.96
CA TYR A 561 -9.74 19.47 13.14
C TYR A 561 -8.68 19.57 14.25
N TYR A 562 -7.78 18.60 14.35
CA TYR A 562 -6.71 18.55 15.35
C TYR A 562 -5.37 19.12 14.85
N LEU A 563 -5.33 19.64 13.62
CA LEU A 563 -4.09 20.05 12.95
C LEU A 563 -4.03 21.57 12.74
N GLU A 564 -2.80 22.09 12.73
CA GLU A 564 -2.51 23.45 12.26
C GLU A 564 -2.41 23.47 10.72
N GLU A 565 -2.70 24.60 10.08
CA GLU A 565 -2.69 24.73 8.61
C GLU A 565 -1.31 24.50 7.96
N ASN A 566 -0.23 24.73 8.71
CA ASN A 566 1.14 24.52 8.26
C ASN A 566 1.59 23.05 8.31
N ASP A 567 0.83 22.19 8.99
CA ASP A 567 1.13 20.77 9.19
C ASP A 567 1.15 20.02 7.85
N GLU A 568 2.12 19.13 7.68
CA GLU A 568 2.26 18.33 6.46
C GLU A 568 1.07 17.37 6.28
N ILE A 569 0.56 16.79 7.36
CA ILE A 569 -0.62 15.91 7.31
C ILE A 569 -1.85 16.71 6.90
N TYR A 570 -1.97 17.96 7.35
CA TYR A 570 -3.08 18.83 6.93
C TYR A 570 -3.08 19.00 5.41
N LYS A 571 -1.91 19.29 4.81
CA LYS A 571 -1.75 19.41 3.35
C LYS A 571 -2.06 18.09 2.63
N ASN A 572 -1.62 16.97 3.19
CA ASN A 572 -1.89 15.64 2.62
C ASN A 572 -3.39 15.31 2.63
N ILE A 573 -4.12 15.63 3.70
CA ILE A 573 -5.58 15.49 3.78
C ILE A 573 -6.29 16.31 2.68
N GLN A 574 -5.80 17.52 2.37
CA GLN A 574 -6.42 18.32 1.31
C GLN A 574 -6.24 17.69 -0.07
N ASN A 575 -5.04 17.17 -0.35
CA ASN A 575 -4.69 16.61 -1.65
C ASN A 575 -5.16 15.16 -1.85
N VAL A 576 -5.49 14.44 -0.78
CA VAL A 576 -5.89 13.02 -0.85
C VAL A 576 -7.16 12.84 -1.69
N SER A 577 -7.12 11.91 -2.64
CA SER A 577 -8.31 11.49 -3.39
C SER A 577 -9.13 10.49 -2.57
N ASN A 578 -10.35 10.17 -3.03
CA ASN A 578 -11.18 9.14 -2.38
C ASN A 578 -10.74 7.71 -2.78
N ASN A 579 -9.43 7.48 -2.80
CA ASN A 579 -8.78 6.21 -3.08
C ASN A 579 -8.40 5.53 -1.75
N LYS A 580 -8.68 4.23 -1.63
CA LYS A 580 -8.45 3.44 -0.41
C LYS A 580 -6.99 3.50 0.06
N ASP A 581 -6.04 3.39 -0.86
CA ASP A 581 -4.60 3.30 -0.54
C ASP A 581 -4.03 4.67 -0.17
N GLU A 582 -4.45 5.72 -0.86
CA GLU A 582 -4.08 7.09 -0.51
C GLU A 582 -4.65 7.50 0.86
N LEU A 583 -5.94 7.19 1.11
CA LEU A 583 -6.57 7.45 2.40
C LEU A 583 -5.91 6.67 3.54
N TYR A 584 -5.54 5.40 3.29
CA TYR A 584 -4.79 4.62 4.27
C TYR A 584 -3.40 5.20 4.53
N THR A 585 -2.72 5.73 3.52
CA THR A 585 -1.41 6.38 3.68
C THR A 585 -1.50 7.58 4.61
N VAL A 586 -2.50 8.46 4.40
CA VAL A 586 -2.72 9.61 5.29
C VAL A 586 -3.18 9.16 6.68
N PHE A 587 -4.03 8.13 6.77
CA PHE A 587 -4.42 7.54 8.05
C PHE A 587 -3.19 7.05 8.83
N LYS A 588 -2.27 6.36 8.17
CA LYS A 588 -1.02 5.89 8.77
C LYS A 588 -0.16 7.04 9.29
N GLU A 589 -0.02 8.12 8.52
CA GLU A 589 0.68 9.33 8.98
C GLU A 589 0.05 9.89 10.26
N ILE A 590 -1.29 9.94 10.33
CA ILE A 590 -2.03 10.38 11.52
C ILE A 590 -1.72 9.47 12.72
N ILE A 591 -1.79 8.15 12.55
CA ILE A 591 -1.48 7.19 13.62
C ILE A 591 -0.04 7.34 14.10
N LEU A 592 0.92 7.47 13.18
CA LEU A 592 2.32 7.67 13.53
C LEU A 592 2.55 9.00 14.26
N LYS A 593 1.80 10.06 13.93
CA LYS A 593 1.81 11.33 14.66
C LYS A 593 1.27 11.18 16.07
N GLU A 594 0.13 10.50 16.26
CA GLU A 594 -0.41 10.22 17.62
C GLU A 594 0.57 9.38 18.44
N ILE A 595 1.13 8.33 17.85
CA ILE A 595 2.18 7.51 18.47
C ILE A 595 3.39 8.38 18.87
N GLY A 596 3.78 9.33 18.01
CA GLY A 596 4.87 10.27 18.26
C GLY A 596 4.66 11.18 19.47
N LYS A 597 3.41 11.44 19.89
CA LYS A 597 3.11 12.22 21.11
C LYS A 597 3.56 11.52 22.39
N PHE A 598 3.62 10.19 22.37
CA PHE A 598 3.99 9.37 23.51
C PHE A 598 5.50 9.09 23.59
N LYS A 599 6.23 9.32 22.50
CA LYS A 599 7.65 8.99 22.38
C LYS A 599 8.51 10.20 22.72
N ASN A 600 9.46 10.02 23.63
CA ASN A 600 10.47 11.04 23.93
C ASN A 600 11.61 11.03 22.89
N LYS A 601 11.80 9.90 22.19
CA LYS A 601 12.84 9.72 21.14
C LYS A 601 12.28 9.02 19.90
N LYS A 602 12.89 9.31 18.73
CA LYS A 602 12.43 8.90 17.39
C LYS A 602 12.31 7.38 17.15
N ASN A 603 12.87 6.55 18.03
CA ASN A 603 12.87 5.07 17.95
C ASN A 603 12.35 4.38 19.23
N GLU A 604 11.80 5.13 20.18
CA GLU A 604 11.18 4.55 21.37
C GLU A 604 9.92 3.77 20.95
N LYS A 605 9.62 2.65 21.59
CA LYS A 605 8.37 1.91 21.37
C LYS A 605 7.36 2.33 22.46
N MET A 606 6.07 2.13 22.23
CA MET A 606 5.02 2.50 23.17
C MET A 606 4.96 1.51 24.34
N THR A 607 4.74 2.05 25.54
CA THR A 607 4.39 1.26 26.73
C THR A 607 2.96 0.71 26.62
N ASN A 608 2.58 -0.21 27.51
CA ASN A 608 1.23 -0.78 27.53
C ASN A 608 0.16 0.30 27.83
N GLU A 609 0.47 1.27 28.69
CA GLU A 609 -0.43 2.38 29.01
C GLU A 609 -0.65 3.28 27.79
N GLN A 610 0.42 3.61 27.06
CA GLN A 610 0.37 4.42 25.85
C GLN A 610 -0.37 3.70 24.71
N TYR A 611 -0.19 2.37 24.60
CA TYR A 611 -0.98 1.55 23.69
C TYR A 611 -2.48 1.63 24.02
N ILE A 612 -2.85 1.46 25.30
CA ILE A 612 -4.24 1.57 25.74
C ILE A 612 -4.78 2.98 25.45
N GLU A 613 -3.99 4.02 25.62
CA GLU A 613 -4.36 5.40 25.31
C GLU A 613 -4.63 5.60 23.80
N LEU A 614 -3.78 5.06 22.93
CA LEU A 614 -3.97 5.11 21.48
C LEU A 614 -5.24 4.35 21.03
N ILE A 615 -5.46 3.15 21.58
CA ILE A 615 -6.69 2.38 21.31
C ILE A 615 -7.92 3.12 21.87
N ASN A 616 -7.77 3.72 23.05
CA ASN A 616 -8.55 4.82 23.64
C ASN A 616 -9.08 5.80 22.59
N PHE A 617 -8.11 6.50 22.03
CA PHE A 617 -8.29 7.55 21.07
C PHE A 617 -9.01 7.04 19.81
N LEU A 618 -8.59 5.90 19.24
CA LEU A 618 -9.24 5.34 18.04
C LEU A 618 -10.68 4.88 18.32
N ASN A 619 -10.91 4.17 19.42
CA ASN A 619 -12.23 3.70 19.80
C ASN A 619 -13.21 4.86 19.99
N LYS A 620 -12.79 5.96 20.63
CA LYS A 620 -13.61 7.17 20.75
C LYS A 620 -14.09 7.67 19.38
N HIS A 621 -13.20 7.71 18.40
CA HIS A 621 -13.53 8.17 17.05
C HIS A 621 -14.37 7.17 16.26
N ILE A 622 -14.18 5.86 16.47
CA ILE A 622 -15.03 4.81 15.91
C ILE A 622 -16.45 4.92 16.49
N ILE A 623 -16.59 5.09 17.80
CA ILE A 623 -17.88 5.29 18.46
C ILE A 623 -18.57 6.55 17.91
N LEU A 624 -17.85 7.67 17.79
CA LEU A 624 -18.37 8.90 17.20
C LEU A 624 -18.85 8.67 15.76
N PHE A 625 -18.02 8.05 14.91
CA PHE A 625 -18.38 7.70 13.53
C PHE A 625 -19.65 6.84 13.47
N ARG A 626 -19.72 5.79 14.30
CA ARG A 626 -20.87 4.89 14.35
C ARG A 626 -22.12 5.60 14.87
N SER A 627 -21.99 6.50 15.84
CA SER A 627 -23.11 7.28 16.39
C SER A 627 -23.80 8.19 15.37
N VAL A 628 -23.15 8.49 14.23
CA VAL A 628 -23.72 9.31 13.15
C VAL A 628 -23.96 8.55 11.84
N THR A 629 -23.56 7.27 11.76
CA THR A 629 -23.68 6.46 10.52
C THR A 629 -24.45 5.16 10.70
N ASP A 630 -24.43 4.55 11.88
CA ASP A 630 -25.08 3.27 12.15
C ASP A 630 -26.51 3.49 12.67
N LYS A 631 -27.47 3.15 11.82
CA LYS A 631 -28.91 3.27 12.12
C LYS A 631 -29.33 2.57 13.41
N LYS A 632 -28.72 1.42 13.75
CA LYS A 632 -29.07 0.71 14.99
C LYS A 632 -28.64 1.48 16.23
N ILE A 633 -27.59 2.30 16.11
CA ILE A 633 -27.03 3.06 17.22
C ILE A 633 -27.80 4.36 17.41
N TYR A 634 -27.89 5.20 16.38
CA TYR A 634 -28.56 6.49 16.55
C TYR A 634 -30.07 6.37 16.68
N GLN A 635 -30.70 5.21 16.45
CA GLN A 635 -32.12 4.98 16.75
C GLN A 635 -32.36 4.29 18.10
N ASN A 636 -31.30 3.98 18.85
CA ASN A 636 -31.42 3.45 20.20
C ASN A 636 -31.64 4.60 21.20
N GLN A 637 -32.70 4.52 21.99
CA GLN A 637 -33.07 5.52 23.01
C GLN A 637 -31.96 5.76 24.05
N ASP A 638 -31.14 4.75 24.32
CA ASP A 638 -30.03 4.87 25.27
C ASP A 638 -28.82 5.64 24.71
N ASN A 639 -28.80 5.93 23.41
CA ASN A 639 -27.69 6.63 22.78
C ASN A 639 -27.88 8.15 22.78
N SER A 640 -26.83 8.90 23.07
CA SER A 640 -26.89 10.37 23.09
C SER A 640 -27.23 11.01 21.74
N THR A 641 -26.99 10.32 20.61
CA THR A 641 -27.41 10.81 19.27
C THR A 641 -28.83 10.42 18.90
N TYR A 642 -29.60 9.75 19.77
CA TYR A 642 -31.02 9.42 19.57
C TYR A 642 -31.85 10.63 19.18
N VAL A 643 -31.59 11.74 19.87
CA VAL A 643 -32.19 13.05 19.63
C VAL A 643 -31.90 13.63 18.26
N LEU A 644 -31.07 13.00 17.43
CA LEU A 644 -30.75 13.39 16.05
C LEU A 644 -31.33 12.41 15.01
N SER A 645 -32.02 11.36 15.44
CA SER A 645 -32.50 10.24 14.59
C SER A 645 -33.20 10.68 13.30
N ASP A 646 -34.09 11.67 13.41
CA ASP A 646 -34.93 12.16 12.31
C ASP A 646 -34.14 12.89 11.23
N ILE A 647 -33.03 13.51 11.61
CA ILE A 647 -32.14 14.21 10.69
C ILE A 647 -31.12 13.22 10.11
N LEU A 648 -30.51 12.38 10.94
CA LEU A 648 -29.47 11.43 10.52
C LEU A 648 -29.99 10.38 9.54
N ILE A 649 -31.22 9.88 9.72
CA ILE A 649 -31.82 8.91 8.78
C ILE A 649 -32.00 9.50 7.37
N ASN A 650 -32.24 10.82 7.26
CA ASN A 650 -32.35 11.50 5.97
C ASN A 650 -30.98 11.62 5.26
N LEU A 651 -29.88 11.51 6.01
CA LEU A 651 -28.50 11.58 5.53
C LEU A 651 -27.79 10.22 5.40
N GLU A 652 -28.37 9.12 5.91
CA GLU A 652 -27.75 7.78 6.10
C GLU A 652 -26.85 7.24 4.96
N LYS A 653 -27.16 7.54 3.69
CA LYS A 653 -26.38 7.05 2.52
C LYS A 653 -25.49 8.12 1.87
N ARG A 654 -25.13 9.16 2.60
CA ARG A 654 -24.30 10.28 2.13
C ARG A 654 -23.07 10.42 3.01
N SER A 655 -22.11 9.51 2.83
CA SER A 655 -20.85 9.51 3.58
C SER A 655 -20.02 10.77 3.42
N ILE A 656 -20.27 11.58 2.38
CA ILE A 656 -19.60 12.87 2.15
C ILE A 656 -19.80 13.85 3.32
N TYR A 657 -20.92 13.73 4.06
CA TYR A 657 -21.23 14.60 5.19
C TYR A 657 -20.68 14.04 6.51
N THR A 658 -20.22 12.79 6.55
CA THR A 658 -19.80 12.14 7.80
C THR A 658 -18.72 12.90 8.55
N PRO A 659 -17.64 13.44 7.93
CA PRO A 659 -16.65 14.25 8.66
C PRO A 659 -17.27 15.48 9.33
N LEU A 660 -18.18 16.16 8.62
CA LEU A 660 -18.90 17.32 9.13
C LEU A 660 -19.83 16.95 10.30
N LEU A 661 -20.56 15.84 10.18
CA LEU A 661 -21.41 15.32 11.25
C LEU A 661 -20.60 14.96 12.49
N MET A 662 -19.47 14.26 12.32
CA MET A 662 -18.56 13.92 13.42
C MET A 662 -18.05 15.17 14.13
N PHE A 663 -17.66 16.20 13.40
CA PHE A 663 -17.23 17.48 13.99
C PHE A 663 -18.34 18.21 14.74
N LEU A 664 -19.51 18.35 14.14
CA LEU A 664 -20.63 19.03 14.77
C LEU A 664 -21.04 18.30 16.05
N VAL A 665 -21.13 16.97 16.03
CA VAL A 665 -21.43 16.16 17.22
C VAL A 665 -20.32 16.27 18.26
N GLN A 666 -19.04 16.13 17.87
CA GLN A 666 -17.92 16.22 18.82
C GLN A 666 -17.85 17.57 19.54
N LYS A 667 -18.24 18.68 18.89
CA LYS A 667 -18.31 20.02 19.50
C LYS A 667 -19.42 20.16 20.55
N HIS A 668 -20.38 19.24 20.57
CA HIS A 668 -21.52 19.23 21.49
C HIS A 668 -21.48 18.02 22.43
N ILE A 669 -20.36 17.29 22.48
CA ILE A 669 -20.14 16.24 23.47
C ILE A 669 -19.35 16.85 24.64
N ASN A 670 -19.86 16.71 25.87
CA ASN A 670 -19.14 17.12 27.08
C ASN A 670 -18.07 16.08 27.49
N ASN A 671 -17.37 16.33 28.60
CA ASN A 671 -16.33 15.42 29.09
C ASN A 671 -16.86 14.03 29.50
N ASP A 672 -18.13 13.95 29.89
CA ASP A 672 -18.81 12.72 30.29
C ASP A 672 -19.36 11.92 29.08
N GLY A 673 -19.20 12.44 27.86
CA GLY A 673 -19.67 11.78 26.64
C GLY A 673 -21.14 12.08 26.29
N GLU A 674 -21.79 12.99 27.04
CA GLU A 674 -23.19 13.36 26.85
C GLU A 674 -23.33 14.52 25.85
N LEU A 675 -24.43 14.49 25.10
CA LEU A 675 -24.74 15.52 24.12
C LEU A 675 -25.40 16.73 24.79
N ILE A 676 -24.72 17.87 24.75
CA ILE A 676 -25.20 19.14 25.28
C ILE A 676 -25.76 20.04 24.16
N ASN A 677 -26.67 20.95 24.49
CA ASN A 677 -27.29 21.88 23.54
C ASN A 677 -27.81 21.21 22.25
N HIS A 678 -28.44 20.04 22.39
CA HIS A 678 -28.87 19.22 21.26
C HIS A 678 -29.77 19.99 20.27
N ASN A 679 -30.63 20.90 20.72
CA ASN A 679 -31.47 21.72 19.84
C ASN A 679 -30.65 22.68 18.95
N GLU A 680 -29.54 23.22 19.46
CA GLU A 680 -28.62 24.02 18.66
C GLU A 680 -27.91 23.16 17.60
N LEU A 681 -27.47 21.96 18.00
CA LEU A 681 -26.87 20.99 17.08
C LEU A 681 -27.88 20.54 16.00
N ARG A 682 -29.13 20.27 16.37
CA ARG A 682 -30.20 19.90 15.44
C ARG A 682 -30.37 20.95 14.35
N LYS A 683 -30.41 22.23 14.72
CA LYS A 683 -30.46 23.35 13.76
C LYS A 683 -29.27 23.35 12.80
N LYS A 684 -28.05 23.06 13.28
CA LYS A 684 -26.84 22.98 12.45
C LYS A 684 -26.91 21.81 11.46
N ILE A 685 -27.29 20.62 11.90
CA ILE A 685 -27.39 19.43 11.03
C ILE A 685 -28.57 19.58 10.06
N PHE A 686 -29.65 20.23 10.46
CA PHE A 686 -30.80 20.49 9.58
C PHE A 686 -30.42 21.37 8.37
N VAL A 687 -29.45 22.28 8.49
CA VAL A 687 -28.92 23.01 7.32
C VAL A 687 -28.36 22.06 6.25
N ILE A 688 -27.66 21.00 6.69
CA ILE A 688 -27.10 19.97 5.79
C ILE A 688 -28.24 19.18 5.14
N GLU A 689 -29.25 18.77 5.91
CA GLU A 689 -30.43 18.10 5.36
C GLU A 689 -31.16 18.98 4.35
N ASN A 690 -31.40 20.25 4.67
CA ASN A 690 -32.07 21.21 3.80
C ASN A 690 -31.35 21.33 2.46
N TYR A 691 -30.03 21.54 2.51
CA TYR A 691 -29.19 21.56 1.32
C TYR A 691 -29.32 20.26 0.51
N GLU A 692 -29.12 19.10 1.14
CA GLU A 692 -29.12 17.80 0.47
C GLU A 692 -30.48 17.51 -0.18
N ASN A 693 -31.59 17.72 0.54
CA ASN A 693 -32.93 17.44 0.00
C ASN A 693 -33.27 18.39 -1.16
N ARG A 694 -32.95 19.69 -1.07
CA ARG A 694 -33.12 20.63 -2.20
C ARG A 694 -32.30 20.22 -3.41
N PHE A 695 -31.04 19.88 -3.17
CA PHE A 695 -30.13 19.43 -4.22
C PHE A 695 -30.63 18.14 -4.90
N GLN A 696 -31.18 17.21 -4.14
CA GLN A 696 -31.77 15.98 -4.67
C GLN A 696 -33.09 16.18 -5.40
N VAL A 697 -33.92 17.16 -5.02
CA VAL A 697 -35.18 17.45 -5.72
C VAL A 697 -34.92 18.02 -7.10
N ILE A 698 -33.84 18.79 -7.29
CA ILE A 698 -33.51 19.43 -8.58
C ILE A 698 -32.68 18.51 -9.48
N LEU A 699 -32.37 17.29 -9.03
CA LEU A 699 -31.75 16.23 -9.82
C LEU A 699 -30.38 16.59 -10.40
N TYR A 700 -29.58 17.40 -9.70
CA TYR A 700 -28.26 17.78 -10.17
C TYR A 700 -27.37 16.52 -10.29
N ARG A 701 -27.11 16.09 -11.53
CA ARG A 701 -26.30 14.91 -11.85
C ARG A 701 -24.99 15.36 -12.50
N GLY A 702 -23.86 14.82 -12.02
CA GLY A 702 -22.58 14.89 -12.75
C GLY A 702 -21.43 15.68 -12.10
N GLN A 703 -21.57 16.22 -10.89
CA GLN A 703 -20.43 16.82 -10.15
C GLN A 703 -20.26 16.19 -8.76
N SER A 704 -19.01 15.91 -8.40
CA SER A 704 -18.63 15.38 -7.08
C SER A 704 -18.67 16.49 -6.04
N LEU A 705 -19.53 16.34 -5.02
CA LEU A 705 -19.60 17.26 -3.88
C LEU A 705 -18.39 17.17 -2.93
N THR A 706 -17.50 16.20 -3.14
CA THR A 706 -16.41 15.88 -2.20
C THR A 706 -15.50 17.07 -1.94
N GLN A 707 -14.99 17.72 -3.01
CA GLN A 707 -14.10 18.88 -2.86
C GLN A 707 -14.80 20.07 -2.21
N THR A 708 -16.06 20.30 -2.55
CA THR A 708 -16.88 21.34 -1.96
C THR A 708 -17.11 21.11 -0.47
N MET A 709 -17.39 19.87 -0.06
CA MET A 709 -17.55 19.52 1.36
C MET A 709 -16.24 19.68 2.13
N LYS A 710 -15.09 19.35 1.53
CA LYS A 710 -13.78 19.65 2.14
C LYS A 710 -13.63 21.15 2.42
N LYS A 711 -13.90 22.01 1.43
CA LYS A 711 -13.84 23.48 1.59
C LYS A 711 -14.78 24.01 2.67
N ILE A 712 -16.02 23.50 2.73
CA ILE A 712 -16.94 23.87 3.82
C ILE A 712 -16.32 23.49 5.17
N PHE A 713 -15.79 22.28 5.26
CA PHE A 713 -15.23 21.78 6.50
C PHE A 713 -14.01 22.59 6.98
N GLU A 714 -13.11 22.98 6.07
CA GLU A 714 -12.00 23.90 6.36
C GLU A 714 -12.51 25.22 6.99
N LYS A 715 -13.54 25.84 6.41
CA LYS A 715 -14.13 27.08 6.93
C LYS A 715 -14.74 26.93 8.32
N LEU A 716 -15.17 25.73 8.68
CA LEU A 716 -15.78 25.46 9.98
C LEU A 716 -14.74 25.24 11.07
N ILE A 717 -13.64 24.54 10.76
CA ILE A 717 -12.56 24.29 11.72
C ILE A 717 -11.92 25.60 12.17
N GLY A 718 -11.70 26.54 11.25
CA GLY A 718 -11.16 27.86 11.55
C GLY A 718 -12.10 28.80 12.33
N ASN A 719 -13.32 28.37 12.65
CA ASN A 719 -14.32 29.19 13.33
C ASN A 719 -14.68 28.62 14.72
N SER A 720 -14.44 29.40 15.78
CA SER A 720 -14.77 29.01 17.16
C SER A 720 -16.27 28.98 17.44
N ASN A 721 -17.09 29.72 16.69
CA ASN A 721 -18.52 29.83 16.89
C ASN A 721 -19.30 29.42 15.62
N VAL A 722 -19.35 28.11 15.37
CA VAL A 722 -20.11 27.53 14.25
C VAL A 722 -21.60 27.55 14.59
N THR A 723 -22.33 28.54 14.05
CA THR A 723 -23.79 28.64 14.12
C THR A 723 -24.48 28.02 12.89
N ALA A 724 -25.78 27.76 12.97
CA ALA A 724 -26.57 27.31 11.82
C ALA A 724 -26.57 28.36 10.69
N GLU A 725 -26.60 29.65 11.02
CA GLU A 725 -26.52 30.73 10.04
C GLU A 725 -25.16 30.78 9.33
N PHE A 726 -24.07 30.53 10.06
CA PHE A 726 -22.73 30.42 9.46
C PHE A 726 -22.66 29.27 8.46
N LEU A 727 -23.21 28.10 8.80
CA LEU A 727 -23.30 26.95 7.89
C LEU A 727 -24.13 27.29 6.64
N LYS A 728 -25.30 27.93 6.82
CA LYS A 728 -26.19 28.36 5.72
C LYS A 728 -25.45 29.29 4.77
N LYS A 729 -24.62 30.21 5.29
CA LYS A 729 -23.75 31.08 4.49
C LYS A 729 -22.73 30.30 3.66
N GLN A 730 -22.12 29.23 4.19
CA GLN A 730 -21.16 28.43 3.42
C GLN A 730 -21.83 27.67 2.27
N PHE A 731 -22.98 27.03 2.51
CA PHE A 731 -23.75 26.33 1.47
C PHE A 731 -24.36 27.27 0.41
N ASN A 732 -24.42 28.59 0.69
CA ASN A 732 -24.86 29.61 -0.26
C ASN A 732 -23.71 30.40 -0.90
N SER A 733 -22.46 30.14 -0.50
CA SER A 733 -21.30 30.85 -1.04
C SER A 733 -20.97 30.33 -2.43
N SER A 734 -21.13 31.16 -3.46
CA SER A 734 -20.72 30.83 -4.83
C SER A 734 -19.21 30.61 -4.96
N GLU A 735 -18.41 31.20 -4.08
CA GLU A 735 -16.95 30.97 -4.00
C GLU A 735 -16.62 29.53 -3.58
N ILE A 736 -17.39 28.98 -2.64
CA ILE A 736 -17.17 27.62 -2.09
C ILE A 736 -17.89 26.58 -2.94
N MET A 737 -19.16 26.83 -3.25
CA MET A 737 -20.08 25.89 -3.88
C MET A 737 -20.08 25.99 -5.41
N GLY A 738 -19.64 27.10 -6.00
CA GLY A 738 -19.73 27.32 -7.43
C GLY A 738 -21.18 27.25 -7.93
N LYS A 739 -21.45 26.35 -8.87
CA LYS A 739 -22.81 26.07 -9.39
C LYS A 739 -23.66 25.19 -8.47
N LEU A 740 -23.09 24.70 -7.36
CA LEU A 740 -23.73 23.78 -6.42
C LEU A 740 -24.31 24.50 -5.19
N THR A 741 -24.54 25.82 -5.26
CA THR A 741 -25.16 26.56 -4.14
C THR A 741 -26.52 25.99 -3.79
N THR A 742 -26.99 26.20 -2.54
CA THR A 742 -28.33 25.78 -2.14
C THR A 742 -29.36 26.31 -3.13
N PRO A 743 -30.19 25.43 -3.71
CA PRO A 743 -31.19 25.87 -4.66
C PRO A 743 -32.22 26.81 -4.07
N SER A 744 -32.65 27.78 -4.89
CA SER A 744 -33.62 28.80 -4.49
C SER A 744 -34.98 28.18 -4.14
N ASN A 745 -35.81 28.93 -3.41
CA ASN A 745 -37.19 28.51 -3.13
C ASN A 745 -37.98 28.30 -4.42
N GLU A 746 -37.78 29.13 -5.43
CA GLU A 746 -38.48 29.01 -6.72
C GLU A 746 -38.11 27.73 -7.47
N GLU A 747 -36.81 27.41 -7.57
CA GLU A 747 -36.35 26.16 -8.19
C GLU A 747 -36.84 24.94 -7.42
N PHE A 748 -36.78 24.99 -6.09
CA PHE A 748 -37.24 23.90 -5.23
C PHE A 748 -38.73 23.65 -5.39
N ILE A 749 -39.56 24.70 -5.32
CA ILE A 749 -41.02 24.64 -5.52
C ILE A 749 -41.35 24.07 -6.90
N THR A 750 -40.69 24.57 -7.94
CA THR A 750 -40.94 24.14 -9.32
C THR A 750 -40.67 22.65 -9.50
N ASN A 751 -39.57 22.14 -8.93
CA ASN A 751 -39.18 20.74 -9.08
C ASN A 751 -39.95 19.80 -8.14
N LEU A 752 -40.44 20.26 -6.99
CA LEU A 752 -41.34 19.47 -6.13
C LEU A 752 -42.67 19.12 -6.81
N LYS A 753 -43.08 19.90 -7.81
CA LYS A 753 -44.28 19.64 -8.62
C LYS A 753 -44.04 18.64 -9.75
N LEU A 754 -42.79 18.23 -9.95
CA LEU A 754 -42.37 17.23 -10.94
C LEU A 754 -42.12 15.87 -10.28
N LYS A 755 -41.59 14.92 -11.06
CA LYS A 755 -41.21 13.59 -10.58
C LYS A 755 -40.05 13.65 -9.59
N ILE A 756 -40.24 13.05 -8.41
CA ILE A 756 -39.23 12.94 -7.35
C ILE A 756 -38.70 11.51 -7.26
N TYR A 757 -37.40 11.33 -7.02
CA TYR A 757 -36.81 10.00 -6.79
C TYR A 757 -37.27 9.41 -5.45
N ASP A 758 -37.53 8.10 -5.43
CA ASP A 758 -38.07 7.35 -4.28
C ASP A 758 -37.39 7.66 -2.94
N LYS A 759 -36.05 7.77 -2.92
CA LYS A 759 -35.32 8.06 -1.67
C LYS A 759 -35.58 9.48 -1.16
N THR A 760 -35.54 10.47 -2.03
CA THR A 760 -35.78 11.88 -1.70
C THR A 760 -37.22 12.06 -1.23
N PHE A 761 -38.17 11.43 -1.92
CA PHE A 761 -39.57 11.39 -1.55
C PHE A 761 -39.78 10.90 -0.11
N LYS A 762 -39.15 9.78 0.26
CA LYS A 762 -39.21 9.23 1.63
C LYS A 762 -38.69 10.22 2.68
N ASN A 763 -37.58 10.91 2.40
CA ASN A 763 -37.02 11.91 3.30
C ASN A 763 -37.99 13.10 3.51
N LEU A 764 -38.57 13.61 2.43
CA LEU A 764 -39.50 14.75 2.48
C LEU A 764 -40.76 14.42 3.29
N LEU A 765 -41.37 13.26 3.07
CA LEU A 765 -42.55 12.84 3.85
C LEU A 765 -42.23 12.59 5.31
N ARG A 766 -41.06 12.01 5.63
CA ARG A 766 -40.61 11.85 7.02
C ARG A 766 -40.52 13.20 7.72
N ARG A 767 -39.91 14.18 7.04
CA ARG A 767 -39.75 15.52 7.56
C ARG A 767 -41.10 16.24 7.76
N ILE A 768 -42.05 16.11 6.83
CA ILE A 768 -43.41 16.66 6.98
C ILE A 768 -44.10 16.09 8.21
N ASN A 769 -44.09 14.76 8.37
CA ASN A 769 -44.75 14.13 9.51
C ASN A 769 -44.09 14.52 10.84
N PHE A 770 -42.74 14.57 10.89
CA PHE A 770 -42.02 15.08 12.06
C PHE A 770 -42.45 16.51 12.39
N TRP A 771 -42.40 17.41 11.40
CA TRP A 771 -42.68 18.84 11.59
C TRP A 771 -44.08 19.09 12.17
N ILE A 772 -45.10 18.45 11.59
CA ILE A 772 -46.48 18.62 12.04
C ILE A 772 -46.71 17.94 13.40
N SER A 773 -46.06 16.79 13.66
CA SER A 773 -46.20 16.10 14.95
C SER A 773 -45.49 16.82 16.09
N ASN A 774 -44.51 17.66 15.78
CA ASN A 774 -43.69 18.40 16.73
C ASN A 774 -44.03 19.90 16.70
N ASP A 775 -45.32 20.22 16.56
CA ASP A 775 -45.88 21.58 16.62
C ASP A 775 -45.12 22.63 15.79
N PHE A 776 -44.74 22.26 14.55
CA PHE A 776 -44.05 23.14 13.62
C PHE A 776 -42.72 23.68 14.19
N SER A 777 -41.97 22.82 14.89
CA SER A 777 -40.66 23.12 15.47
C SER A 777 -39.61 22.07 15.14
N LEU A 778 -38.35 22.52 15.01
CA LEU A 778 -37.18 21.62 14.95
C LEU A 778 -36.67 21.26 16.35
N ASP A 779 -36.97 22.09 17.34
CA ASP A 779 -36.57 21.90 18.72
C ASP A 779 -37.41 20.77 19.32
N ILE A 780 -36.75 19.91 20.08
CA ILE A 780 -37.36 18.79 20.77
C ILE A 780 -37.30 19.02 22.28
N ASP A 781 -38.20 18.39 23.02
CA ASP A 781 -38.22 18.39 24.47
C ASP A 781 -37.70 17.05 25.05
N SER A 782 -37.71 16.94 26.37
CA SER A 782 -37.29 15.74 27.11
C SER A 782 -38.17 14.50 26.86
N ASN A 783 -39.39 14.67 26.35
CA ASN A 783 -40.31 13.57 26.03
C ASN A 783 -40.23 13.18 24.54
N TYR A 784 -39.19 13.64 23.84
CA TYR A 784 -38.99 13.31 22.44
C TYR A 784 -38.91 11.81 22.21
N GLU A 785 -39.92 11.28 21.52
CA GLU A 785 -39.88 9.96 20.95
C GLU A 785 -39.57 10.06 19.47
N TRP A 786 -38.48 9.40 19.06
CA TRP A 786 -38.16 9.22 17.65
C TRP A 786 -39.38 8.66 16.93
N PHE A 787 -39.87 9.43 15.97
CA PHE A 787 -40.98 9.04 15.13
C PHE A 787 -40.55 7.90 14.21
N LYS A 788 -40.78 6.66 14.65
CA LYS A 788 -40.39 5.43 13.96
C LYS A 788 -41.26 5.21 12.72
N ILE A 789 -41.04 6.00 11.68
CA ILE A 789 -41.61 5.74 10.36
C ILE A 789 -40.96 4.47 9.83
N SER A 790 -41.78 3.42 9.65
CA SER A 790 -41.35 2.19 9.00
C SER A 790 -40.63 2.45 7.68
N GLU A 791 -39.83 1.47 7.24
CA GLU A 791 -39.32 1.41 5.87
C GLU A 791 -40.45 1.09 4.87
N GLY A 792 -41.54 1.85 4.94
CA GLY A 792 -42.67 1.72 4.05
C GLY A 792 -42.20 1.81 2.59
N THR A 793 -42.93 1.10 1.75
CA THR A 793 -42.83 1.20 0.30
C THR A 793 -43.63 2.39 -0.19
N ARG A 794 -43.20 2.96 -1.31
CA ARG A 794 -43.96 3.98 -2.04
C ARG A 794 -45.26 3.37 -2.55
N GLU A 795 -46.36 4.04 -2.29
CA GLU A 795 -47.68 3.69 -2.83
C GLU A 795 -48.24 4.88 -3.61
N HIS A 796 -48.84 4.59 -4.76
CA HIS A 796 -49.49 5.60 -5.59
C HIS A 796 -50.99 5.53 -5.33
N ILE A 797 -51.59 6.64 -4.89
CA ILE A 797 -53.03 6.73 -4.59
C ILE A 797 -53.82 6.41 -5.87
N VAL A 798 -53.53 7.14 -6.96
CA VAL A 798 -53.89 6.74 -8.32
C VAL A 798 -52.81 5.78 -8.84
N PRO A 799 -53.14 4.52 -9.16
CA PRO A 799 -52.16 3.48 -9.44
C PRO A 799 -51.41 3.71 -10.75
N GLN A 800 -50.26 3.05 -10.89
CA GLN A 800 -49.48 3.04 -12.14
C GLN A 800 -50.23 2.36 -13.29
N THR A 801 -51.05 1.35 -12.99
CA THR A 801 -51.91 0.70 -13.98
C THR A 801 -53.36 1.04 -13.66
N LEU A 802 -54.01 1.78 -14.57
CA LEU A 802 -55.41 2.16 -14.41
C LEU A 802 -56.33 0.98 -14.73
N THR A 803 -57.24 0.67 -13.82
CA THR A 803 -58.39 -0.22 -14.10
C THR A 803 -59.50 0.56 -14.80
N GLU A 804 -60.47 -0.14 -15.39
CA GLU A 804 -61.65 0.48 -16.00
C GLU A 804 -62.47 1.33 -15.01
N GLU A 805 -62.51 0.95 -13.74
CA GLU A 805 -63.15 1.74 -12.69
C GLU A 805 -62.41 3.06 -12.42
N TRP A 806 -61.07 3.01 -12.38
CA TRP A 806 -60.24 4.22 -12.26
C TRP A 806 -60.44 5.16 -13.44
N LYS A 807 -60.44 4.64 -14.68
CA LYS A 807 -60.69 5.45 -15.88
C LYS A 807 -62.03 6.17 -15.79
N LYS A 808 -63.13 5.45 -15.47
CA LYS A 808 -64.47 6.05 -15.32
C LYS A 808 -64.51 7.16 -14.27
N MET A 809 -63.89 6.93 -13.10
CA MET A 809 -63.85 7.92 -12.03
C MET A 809 -63.03 9.16 -12.43
N LEU A 810 -61.89 8.97 -13.09
CA LEU A 810 -61.03 10.07 -13.56
C LEU A 810 -61.66 10.85 -14.72
N MET A 811 -62.36 10.18 -15.65
CA MET A 811 -63.15 10.79 -16.72
C MET A 811 -64.25 11.70 -16.16
N LYS A 812 -65.02 11.19 -15.17
CA LYS A 812 -66.02 11.98 -14.42
C LYS A 812 -65.39 13.21 -13.76
N GLY A 813 -64.24 13.05 -13.10
CA GLY A 813 -63.54 14.17 -12.46
C GLY A 813 -63.03 15.25 -13.43
N LEU A 814 -62.81 14.91 -14.70
CA LEU A 814 -62.39 15.83 -15.76
C LEU A 814 -63.56 16.36 -16.62
N ASN A 815 -64.79 15.91 -16.38
CA ASN A 815 -65.94 16.16 -17.26
C ASN A 815 -65.63 15.84 -18.74
N THR A 816 -64.96 14.70 -19.00
CA THR A 816 -64.61 14.25 -20.35
C THR A 816 -65.03 12.80 -20.59
N ASN A 817 -65.35 12.47 -21.84
CA ASN A 817 -65.57 11.11 -22.30
C ASN A 817 -64.38 10.55 -23.09
N ASP A 818 -63.28 11.30 -23.19
CA ASP A 818 -62.09 10.92 -23.94
C ASP A 818 -61.03 10.28 -23.02
N GLU A 819 -60.82 8.97 -23.18
CA GLU A 819 -59.79 8.23 -22.44
C GLU A 819 -58.36 8.72 -22.72
N SER A 820 -58.09 9.27 -23.91
CA SER A 820 -56.75 9.75 -24.26
C SER A 820 -56.32 10.92 -23.37
N VAL A 821 -57.27 11.80 -23.02
CA VAL A 821 -57.05 12.92 -22.07
C VAL A 821 -56.73 12.40 -20.67
N VAL A 822 -57.38 11.32 -20.25
CA VAL A 822 -57.12 10.67 -18.94
C VAL A 822 -55.72 10.08 -18.90
N ILE A 823 -55.31 9.36 -19.94
CA ILE A 823 -53.97 8.76 -20.04
C ILE A 823 -52.89 9.85 -20.04
N GLN A 824 -53.11 10.94 -20.78
CA GLN A 824 -52.18 12.07 -20.80
C GLN A 824 -52.02 12.70 -19.41
N LYS A 825 -53.13 12.96 -18.71
CA LYS A 825 -53.10 13.54 -17.36
C LYS A 825 -52.54 12.59 -16.32
N HIS A 826 -52.78 11.30 -16.46
CA HIS A 826 -52.20 10.27 -15.62
C HIS A 826 -50.68 10.26 -15.74
N ASN A 827 -50.14 10.24 -16.96
CA ASN A 827 -48.69 10.31 -17.19
C ASN A 827 -48.05 11.60 -16.61
N GLU A 828 -48.75 12.73 -16.68
CA GLU A 828 -48.29 14.01 -16.11
C GLU A 828 -48.21 13.98 -14.58
N LEU A 829 -49.18 13.35 -13.92
CA LEU A 829 -49.38 13.46 -12.47
C LEU A 829 -48.98 12.22 -11.66
N LEU A 830 -48.75 11.08 -12.31
CA LEU A 830 -48.52 9.79 -11.67
C LEU A 830 -47.42 9.86 -10.61
N GLU A 831 -46.31 10.52 -10.94
CA GLU A 831 -45.07 10.53 -10.14
C GLU A 831 -44.92 11.81 -9.30
N THR A 832 -46.01 12.55 -9.13
CA THR A 832 -46.02 13.77 -8.31
C THR A 832 -46.23 13.43 -6.84
N ILE A 833 -45.61 14.22 -5.95
CA ILE A 833 -45.66 14.00 -4.50
C ILE A 833 -47.09 13.97 -3.94
N GLY A 834 -48.04 14.67 -4.57
CA GLY A 834 -49.45 14.65 -4.17
C GLY A 834 -50.17 13.32 -4.45
N ASN A 835 -49.65 12.49 -5.36
CA ASN A 835 -50.21 11.18 -5.67
C ASN A 835 -49.64 10.06 -4.79
N GLU A 836 -48.75 10.36 -3.84
CA GLU A 836 -47.95 9.33 -3.20
C GLU A 836 -48.11 9.29 -1.69
N LEU A 837 -47.92 8.08 -1.13
CA LEU A 837 -47.94 7.78 0.29
C LEU A 837 -46.81 6.80 0.64
N LEU A 838 -46.48 6.77 1.92
CA LEU A 838 -45.57 5.78 2.49
C LEU A 838 -46.39 4.75 3.28
N ILE A 839 -46.35 3.48 2.86
CA ILE A 839 -47.17 2.39 3.42
C ILE A 839 -46.38 1.09 3.54
N ASN A 840 -46.69 0.22 4.51
CA ASN A 840 -46.03 -1.08 4.63
C ASN A 840 -46.30 -1.98 3.42
N GLY A 841 -45.36 -2.89 3.10
CA GLY A 841 -45.48 -3.77 1.93
C GLY A 841 -46.72 -4.67 1.89
N SER A 842 -47.21 -5.16 3.04
CA SER A 842 -48.41 -6.01 3.11
C SER A 842 -49.70 -5.23 2.81
N PRO A 843 -49.99 -4.10 3.49
CA PRO A 843 -51.07 -3.20 3.10
C PRO A 843 -50.94 -2.63 1.68
N ASN A 844 -49.71 -2.35 1.20
CA ASN A 844 -49.47 -1.92 -0.18
C ASN A 844 -49.96 -2.98 -1.19
N SER A 845 -49.60 -4.25 -0.92
CA SER A 845 -50.02 -5.40 -1.72
C SER A 845 -51.53 -5.65 -1.69
N LYS A 846 -52.25 -5.12 -0.68
CA LYS A 846 -53.71 -5.18 -0.63
C LYS A 846 -54.38 -4.03 -1.39
N ALA A 847 -53.72 -2.87 -1.48
CA ALA A 847 -54.20 -1.69 -2.18
C ALA A 847 -54.04 -1.83 -3.72
N GLN A 848 -52.84 -2.20 -4.20
CA GLN A 848 -52.53 -2.45 -5.62
C GLN A 848 -53.20 -1.43 -6.58
N ASN A 849 -53.97 -1.91 -7.56
CA ASN A 849 -54.64 -1.09 -8.57
C ASN A 849 -56.13 -0.88 -8.24
N LYS A 850 -56.57 -1.19 -7.01
CA LYS A 850 -57.96 -1.04 -6.60
C LYS A 850 -58.40 0.42 -6.61
N ILE A 851 -59.70 0.65 -6.76
CA ILE A 851 -60.28 1.99 -6.70
C ILE A 851 -60.06 2.63 -5.32
N PHE A 852 -60.01 3.96 -5.26
CA PHE A 852 -59.63 4.70 -4.06
C PHE A 852 -60.38 4.28 -2.79
N GLN A 853 -61.69 4.01 -2.89
CA GLN A 853 -62.51 3.57 -1.75
C GLN A 853 -61.99 2.29 -1.08
N GLU A 854 -61.53 1.33 -1.89
CA GLU A 854 -60.98 0.08 -1.39
C GLU A 854 -59.54 0.24 -0.87
N LYS A 855 -58.74 1.08 -1.54
CA LYS A 855 -57.43 1.47 -1.03
C LYS A 855 -57.55 2.13 0.34
N ASN A 856 -58.51 3.03 0.51
CA ASN A 856 -58.76 3.75 1.75
C ASN A 856 -59.10 2.79 2.92
N LYS A 857 -59.83 1.69 2.66
CA LYS A 857 -60.06 0.62 3.65
C LYS A 857 -58.75 -0.04 4.10
N SER A 858 -57.82 -0.27 3.17
CA SER A 858 -56.50 -0.84 3.48
C SER A 858 -55.65 0.14 4.27
N TYR A 859 -55.68 1.43 3.92
CA TYR A 859 -54.95 2.49 4.61
C TYR A 859 -55.37 2.60 6.09
N LYS A 860 -56.67 2.55 6.40
CA LYS A 860 -57.16 2.63 7.79
C LYS A 860 -56.60 1.54 8.72
N THR A 861 -56.14 0.42 8.17
CA THR A 861 -55.60 -0.70 8.94
C THR A 861 -54.07 -0.67 9.10
N ASP A 862 -53.35 0.19 8.38
CA ASP A 862 -51.89 0.27 8.47
C ASP A 862 -51.45 1.25 9.59
N PRO A 863 -50.73 0.78 10.63
CA PRO A 863 -50.21 1.66 11.67
C PRO A 863 -49.25 2.74 11.16
N ASN A 864 -48.59 2.54 10.00
CA ASN A 864 -47.70 3.54 9.38
C ASN A 864 -48.40 4.53 8.46
N ILE A 865 -49.73 4.56 8.46
CA ILE A 865 -50.46 5.53 7.66
C ILE A 865 -51.63 6.13 8.44
N LYS A 866 -52.36 5.32 9.22
CA LYS A 866 -53.60 5.76 9.90
C LYS A 866 -53.35 6.94 10.85
N ASP A 867 -52.19 6.99 11.49
CA ASP A 867 -51.85 8.01 12.47
C ASP A 867 -51.00 9.15 11.88
N TYR A 868 -50.59 9.05 10.61
CA TYR A 868 -49.67 9.99 9.97
C TYR A 868 -50.43 11.12 9.28
N TYR A 869 -49.92 12.34 9.40
CA TYR A 869 -50.52 13.55 8.85
C TYR A 869 -50.64 13.54 7.33
N GLN A 870 -49.77 12.78 6.65
CA GLN A 870 -49.93 12.53 5.21
C GLN A 870 -51.27 11.88 4.85
N TYR A 871 -51.93 11.16 5.75
CA TYR A 871 -53.19 10.48 5.48
C TYR A 871 -54.38 11.11 6.22
N LYS A 872 -54.26 11.33 7.53
CA LYS A 872 -55.31 11.98 8.33
C LYS A 872 -55.46 13.48 8.04
N GLY A 873 -54.53 14.07 7.29
CA GLY A 873 -54.49 15.49 7.00
C GLY A 873 -54.27 16.34 8.25
N PHE A 874 -54.20 17.65 8.06
CA PHE A 874 -54.28 18.63 9.13
C PHE A 874 -54.73 19.98 8.57
N LYS A 875 -55.12 20.89 9.46
CA LYS A 875 -55.43 22.28 9.09
C LYS A 875 -55.13 23.21 10.26
N ASN A 876 -54.37 24.27 10.01
CA ASN A 876 -54.20 25.40 10.91
C ASN A 876 -54.48 26.71 10.14
N ASN A 877 -54.16 27.87 10.73
CA ASN A 877 -54.43 29.18 10.11
C ASN A 877 -53.66 29.43 8.80
N ASN A 878 -52.50 28.78 8.60
CA ASN A 878 -51.55 29.08 7.52
C ASN A 878 -51.32 27.90 6.55
N LEU A 879 -51.47 26.67 7.04
CA LEU A 879 -51.19 25.43 6.34
C LEU A 879 -52.38 24.46 6.41
N GLU A 880 -52.54 23.69 5.35
CA GLU A 880 -53.55 22.65 5.23
C GLU A 880 -52.95 21.47 4.46
N LEU A 881 -53.29 20.25 4.88
CA LEU A 881 -53.01 19.02 4.15
C LEU A 881 -54.28 18.19 4.09
N MET A 882 -54.66 17.79 2.87
CA MET A 882 -55.86 17.03 2.57
C MET A 882 -55.97 15.75 3.40
N ASP A 883 -57.08 15.63 4.12
CA ASP A 883 -57.45 14.43 4.87
C ASP A 883 -58.03 13.38 3.92
N LEU A 884 -57.21 12.38 3.57
CA LEU A 884 -57.58 11.29 2.69
C LEU A 884 -58.55 10.30 3.37
N SER A 885 -58.56 10.25 4.71
CA SER A 885 -59.42 9.33 5.46
C SER A 885 -60.91 9.68 5.35
N LYS A 886 -61.20 10.96 5.04
CA LYS A 886 -62.53 11.53 4.85
C LYS A 886 -62.99 11.60 3.39
N LYS A 887 -62.17 11.17 2.43
CA LYS A 887 -62.54 11.18 1.00
C LYS A 887 -63.14 9.86 0.53
N ASP A 888 -64.16 9.98 -0.30
CA ASP A 888 -64.79 8.84 -1.00
C ASP A 888 -64.24 8.64 -2.42
N GLU A 889 -63.79 9.70 -3.08
CA GLU A 889 -63.17 9.66 -4.41
C GLU A 889 -61.85 10.45 -4.38
N PHE A 890 -60.89 10.08 -5.23
CA PHE A 890 -59.61 10.79 -5.38
C PHE A 890 -59.25 10.89 -6.87
N ASN A 891 -59.12 12.11 -7.39
CA ASN A 891 -58.94 12.39 -8.81
C ASN A 891 -57.76 13.33 -9.10
N PHE A 892 -57.56 13.71 -10.37
CA PHE A 892 -56.44 14.58 -10.78
C PHE A 892 -56.48 15.98 -10.14
N LYS A 893 -57.66 16.54 -9.85
CA LYS A 893 -57.76 17.82 -9.12
C LYS A 893 -57.23 17.66 -7.70
N ASP A 894 -57.55 16.54 -7.05
CA ASP A 894 -57.09 16.24 -5.71
C ASP A 894 -55.56 16.06 -5.65
N ILE A 895 -54.96 15.38 -6.64
CA ILE A 895 -53.49 15.27 -6.75
C ILE A 895 -52.85 16.65 -6.81
N LYS A 896 -53.38 17.55 -7.66
CA LYS A 896 -52.84 18.90 -7.83
C LYS A 896 -52.97 19.72 -6.55
N GLU A 897 -54.17 19.73 -5.95
CA GLU A 897 -54.42 20.45 -4.69
C GLU A 897 -53.50 19.96 -3.57
N ARG A 898 -53.39 18.64 -3.41
CA ARG A 898 -52.53 18.02 -2.41
C ARG A 898 -51.04 18.28 -2.68
N THR A 899 -50.63 18.31 -3.95
CA THR A 899 -49.25 18.70 -4.32
C THR A 899 -48.95 20.13 -3.88
N GLU A 900 -49.85 21.09 -4.14
CA GLU A 900 -49.67 22.48 -3.70
C GLU A 900 -49.61 22.60 -2.17
N GLN A 901 -50.45 21.85 -1.45
CA GLN A 901 -50.44 21.79 0.01
C GLN A 901 -49.10 21.26 0.55
N ILE A 902 -48.63 20.12 0.03
CA ILE A 902 -47.34 19.53 0.41
C ILE A 902 -46.19 20.49 0.12
N VAL A 903 -46.20 21.14 -1.05
CA VAL A 903 -45.18 22.13 -1.45
C VAL A 903 -45.14 23.29 -0.46
N LYS A 904 -46.29 23.83 -0.04
CA LYS A 904 -46.35 24.92 0.96
C LYS A 904 -45.75 24.50 2.30
N ILE A 905 -46.07 23.29 2.76
CA ILE A 905 -45.53 22.75 4.02
C ILE A 905 -44.02 22.58 3.94
N LEU A 906 -43.51 21.97 2.86
CA LEU A 906 -42.07 21.81 2.64
C LEU A 906 -41.35 23.14 2.52
N LEU A 907 -41.98 24.14 1.91
CA LEU A 907 -41.43 25.49 1.84
C LEU A 907 -41.32 26.11 3.23
N GLU A 908 -42.35 25.98 4.07
CA GLU A 908 -42.30 26.47 5.46
C GLU A 908 -41.15 25.80 6.22
N ILE A 909 -41.07 24.47 6.17
CA ILE A 909 -40.01 23.68 6.83
C ILE A 909 -38.61 24.12 6.40
N TYR A 910 -38.37 24.23 5.08
CA TYR A 910 -37.03 24.47 4.54
C TYR A 910 -36.73 25.95 4.28
N SER A 911 -37.61 26.86 4.67
CA SER A 911 -37.38 28.32 4.66
C SER A 911 -36.62 28.81 5.89
N ILE A 912 -36.71 28.07 6.99
CA ILE A 912 -35.93 28.20 8.23
C ILE A 912 -34.45 28.01 7.91
#